data_AF-A0A925LNJ5-F1
#
_entry.id   AF-A0A925LNJ5-F1
#
_cell.length_a   1.000
_cell.length_b   1.000
_cell.length_c   1.000
_cell.angle_alpha   90.00
_cell.angle_beta   90.00
_cell.angle_gamma   90.00
#
_symmetry.space_group_name_H-M   'P 1'
#
loop_
_entity.id
_entity.type
_entity.pdbx_description
1 polymer ?
#
loop_
_entity_poly.entity_id
_entity_poly.type
_entity_poly.pdbx_seq_one_letter_code
_entity_poly.pdbx_strand_id
1 'polypeptide(L)'
;MIRCLILMLLASVLFFPAAALSLDEVRSRLLQGYGLPLRWYNVERPPLLVEGHDPVDDGSSPRHLLKLGPGESATVWLPAWEILRLEAASGPLAADDLEISFSSGGGLYRLAAGVPSSDGGTLLFSPSSPSPLLARIVRPHRHKTPLAVAAYISYRETLDELAPYRQLVTLPLERVMLGRAGRPGEDTFWSLAANQTTAVAVKGPIRIALENHLVYPEQESRRSFIYRVHANLDGKPLQLLEFETGPDMEPARHDGKQRRLLGRRQTGYLNVPAGQHYLNLKAAVPLYVRLLLQERPDYLFPDLNAPNTSAATLEDDGFPPLLAGSFAGLGDRELAETVAGRNPSPVIGQRAALMSARDNRRREGGIVGAALLREEGQRRPDYPDVRNRAEEFSGFHTFYRDLFPEEGGPSAAPAFRWFLPSRLAEPDGHPFGRAVGEQQTTELVRMLAGGTFHNVPFGNGTAYLYRLPARFAPSLLRVAVPTESLQEGAELAVQYDDSPPQRLVMTRPPELPDGTVPVLPAEAGLLMLAESHNSPWPLTLGGAFSGIGAPAPLLGAAVVELPLPHHVTAVRLRKVGGDTKPLPVALQYRTSGPYRMAETEFLEAESALGQGGSTFRAFRDLVARDAQTANHATPFSPLAERREVAGKELESEQLPLVRLIRSLERSYTASVAPPPTANARPMPTSAESLESSLNAARKAEKRGEWLNAVEAWSIPAQSGNGAIRRQGLFGQIEALIRLNEDYLAEHRLKGLFLYGEDAETRSGALAVLERLYAGTSDSDALLSLRAAAFMRTPAPEFLRAFGLTLLEAGERELALQAFLILSPADRPRTAMLQTALRLGWWNSFERILAEGASVEESSLWQGLRAMSDGRFPAAVEKMRAGGAEGIVWANHLEEGLRIRSALADKNRETRFRAIADWEKWQSAHPGQRVMEPEMGAIAASAGAVSLTNEARDTWFHSLRAKAGQPVSLRLAGPVKILIEARPVHPIGSRTPLDGWLQVRNGERLYVQPITRNMPAQGLAIVGDKLHSAGLKVERDIDLGPGLHELQVSGGSLDLLVRVNAYRPALGCRPAATHHPGNPFSRSGRPLSGGSATDQHRACSGQRAHPQSFQGRQGGTAPASIYPAGTPERYSATNPLAGILTQT
;
A
#
# COMPACT_ATOMS: atom_id res chain seq x y z
N MET A 1 -44.51 -6.76 -33.76
CA MET A 1 -44.63 -6.16 -32.41
C MET A 1 -44.23 -7.12 -31.29
N ILE A 2 -45.00 -8.16 -30.92
CA ILE A 2 -44.71 -9.01 -29.74
C ILE A 2 -43.27 -9.59 -29.74
N ARG A 3 -42.76 -10.13 -30.85
CA ARG A 3 -41.34 -10.57 -30.94
C ARG A 3 -40.33 -9.44 -30.70
N CYS A 4 -40.62 -8.22 -31.13
CA CYS A 4 -39.77 -7.04 -30.86
C CYS A 4 -39.83 -6.62 -29.39
N LEU A 5 -41.00 -6.76 -28.74
CA LEU A 5 -41.18 -6.48 -27.32
C LEU A 5 -40.41 -7.51 -26.46
N ILE A 6 -40.46 -8.78 -26.84
CA ILE A 6 -39.69 -9.86 -26.20
C ILE A 6 -38.18 -9.68 -26.41
N LEU A 7 -37.72 -9.31 -27.61
CA LEU A 7 -36.31 -8.96 -27.83
C LEU A 7 -35.88 -7.73 -27.01
N MET A 8 -36.72 -6.70 -26.87
CA MET A 8 -36.38 -5.53 -26.05
C MET A 8 -36.37 -5.82 -24.54
N LEU A 9 -37.26 -6.69 -24.03
CA LEU A 9 -37.15 -7.18 -22.66
C LEU A 9 -35.86 -7.99 -22.43
N LEU A 10 -35.51 -8.91 -23.34
CA LEU A 10 -34.27 -9.69 -23.22
C LEU A 10 -33.00 -8.82 -23.34
N ALA A 11 -33.01 -7.79 -24.19
CA ALA A 11 -31.88 -6.88 -24.34
C ALA A 11 -31.63 -5.98 -23.12
N SER A 12 -32.62 -5.79 -22.24
CA SER A 12 -32.50 -4.86 -21.10
C SER A 12 -31.91 -5.47 -19.81
N VAL A 13 -31.50 -6.74 -19.83
CA VAL A 13 -30.97 -7.46 -18.65
C VAL A 13 -29.43 -7.52 -18.60
N LEU A 14 -28.75 -7.38 -19.75
CA LEU A 14 -27.34 -7.74 -19.96
C LEU A 14 -26.29 -6.74 -19.41
N PHE A 15 -26.52 -6.08 -18.27
CA PHE A 15 -25.57 -5.10 -17.72
C PHE A 15 -25.45 -5.12 -16.19
N PHE A 16 -24.81 -6.14 -15.60
CA PHE A 16 -24.34 -6.09 -14.22
C PHE A 16 -22.81 -5.91 -14.15
N PRO A 17 -22.29 -4.85 -13.49
CA PRO A 17 -20.85 -4.72 -13.22
C PRO A 17 -20.45 -5.60 -12.03
N ALA A 18 -19.16 -5.93 -11.92
CA ALA A 18 -18.63 -6.78 -10.87
C ALA A 18 -18.96 -6.26 -9.44
N ALA A 19 -19.91 -6.90 -8.78
CA ALA A 19 -20.09 -6.79 -7.34
C ALA A 19 -18.96 -7.53 -6.61
N ALA A 20 -18.57 -7.03 -5.44
CA ALA A 20 -17.52 -7.63 -4.62
C ALA A 20 -18.10 -8.76 -3.75
N LEU A 21 -18.59 -9.81 -4.41
CA LEU A 21 -19.27 -10.94 -3.79
C LEU A 21 -18.30 -11.79 -2.95
N SER A 22 -18.81 -12.40 -1.87
CA SER A 22 -18.20 -13.65 -1.40
C SER A 22 -18.66 -14.78 -2.31
N LEU A 23 -17.81 -15.78 -2.55
CA LEU A 23 -18.11 -16.82 -3.51
C LEU A 23 -19.18 -17.78 -2.94
N ASP A 24 -20.29 -17.95 -3.67
CA ASP A 24 -21.32 -18.93 -3.34
C ASP A 24 -20.90 -20.34 -3.77
N GLU A 25 -20.90 -21.29 -2.83
CA GLU A 25 -20.67 -22.72 -3.07
C GLU A 25 -21.82 -23.37 -3.85
N VAL A 26 -23.07 -22.94 -3.67
CA VAL A 26 -24.22 -23.48 -4.42
C VAL A 26 -24.06 -23.10 -5.89
N ARG A 27 -23.92 -21.81 -6.21
CA ARG A 27 -23.63 -21.36 -7.57
C ARG A 27 -22.35 -22.00 -8.15
N SER A 28 -21.30 -22.16 -7.34
CA SER A 28 -20.07 -22.88 -7.72
C SER A 28 -20.35 -24.31 -8.20
N ARG A 29 -21.14 -25.09 -7.47
CA ARG A 29 -21.48 -26.48 -7.85
C ARG A 29 -22.49 -26.55 -8.99
N LEU A 30 -23.49 -25.67 -9.01
CA LEU A 30 -24.46 -25.59 -10.10
C LEU A 30 -23.77 -25.33 -11.44
N LEU A 31 -22.83 -24.37 -11.51
CA LEU A 31 -22.07 -24.05 -12.71
C LEU A 31 -21.21 -25.22 -13.22
N GLN A 32 -20.70 -26.09 -12.34
CA GLN A 32 -19.97 -27.30 -12.75
C GLN A 32 -20.83 -28.29 -13.54
N GLY A 33 -22.17 -28.22 -13.43
CA GLY A 33 -23.10 -29.00 -14.23
C GLY A 33 -23.27 -28.51 -15.68
N TYR A 34 -22.71 -27.35 -16.04
CA TYR A 34 -22.90 -26.71 -17.35
C TYR A 34 -21.59 -26.50 -18.09
N GLY A 35 -21.46 -27.11 -19.28
CA GLY A 35 -20.40 -26.79 -20.22
C GLY A 35 -20.67 -25.46 -20.92
N LEU A 36 -20.16 -24.35 -20.38
CA LEU A 36 -20.29 -23.04 -21.01
C LEU A 36 -19.59 -23.01 -22.38
N PRO A 37 -20.27 -22.62 -23.48
CA PRO A 37 -19.66 -22.60 -24.79
C PRO A 37 -18.67 -21.42 -24.92
N LEU A 38 -17.47 -21.73 -25.40
CA LEU A 38 -16.51 -20.72 -25.84
C LEU A 38 -16.90 -20.25 -27.25
N ARG A 39 -17.53 -19.08 -27.34
CA ARG A 39 -17.89 -18.45 -28.61
C ARG A 39 -16.66 -17.72 -29.18
N TRP A 40 -16.66 -17.52 -30.50
CA TRP A 40 -15.63 -16.76 -31.22
C TRP A 40 -16.32 -15.71 -32.10
N TYR A 41 -16.03 -14.44 -31.85
CA TYR A 41 -16.58 -13.30 -32.59
C TYR A 41 -15.50 -12.74 -33.52
N ASN A 42 -15.80 -12.68 -34.82
CA ASN A 42 -14.90 -12.11 -35.83
C ASN A 42 -14.78 -10.59 -35.62
N VAL A 43 -13.58 -10.03 -35.81
CA VAL A 43 -13.36 -8.59 -35.74
C VAL A 43 -13.73 -7.96 -37.08
N GLU A 44 -14.90 -7.33 -37.13
CA GLU A 44 -15.48 -6.78 -38.37
C GLU A 44 -15.27 -5.26 -38.49
N ARG A 45 -15.29 -4.53 -37.37
CA ARG A 45 -15.34 -3.06 -37.31
C ARG A 45 -15.05 -2.50 -35.90
N PRO A 46 -14.94 -1.18 -35.70
CA PRO A 46 -14.89 -0.55 -34.37
C PRO A 46 -16.13 -0.89 -33.50
N PRO A 47 -16.01 -0.92 -32.16
CA PRO A 47 -14.82 -0.55 -31.36
C PRO A 47 -13.74 -1.65 -31.27
N LEU A 48 -14.02 -2.87 -31.75
CA LEU A 48 -13.07 -3.99 -31.67
C LEU A 48 -11.87 -3.83 -32.62
N LEU A 49 -12.07 -3.21 -33.79
CA LEU A 49 -10.98 -2.65 -34.59
C LEU A 49 -10.66 -1.22 -34.11
N VAL A 50 -9.39 -0.96 -33.81
CA VAL A 50 -8.90 0.36 -33.33
C VAL A 50 -8.09 1.07 -34.41
N GLU A 51 -7.24 0.33 -35.13
CA GLU A 51 -6.34 0.85 -36.16
C GLU A 51 -6.13 -0.20 -37.25
N GLY A 52 -5.83 0.24 -38.48
CA GLY A 52 -5.53 -0.63 -39.63
C GLY A 52 -6.48 -0.39 -40.79
N HIS A 53 -6.45 -1.29 -41.77
CA HIS A 53 -7.44 -1.33 -42.85
C HIS A 53 -8.70 -2.08 -42.41
N ASP A 54 -9.86 -1.61 -42.86
CA ASP A 54 -11.15 -2.25 -42.58
C ASP A 54 -11.16 -3.72 -43.04
N PRO A 55 -11.57 -4.66 -42.16
CA PRO A 55 -11.79 -6.06 -42.51
C PRO A 55 -12.72 -6.23 -43.71
N VAL A 56 -12.27 -6.97 -44.73
CA VAL A 56 -13.04 -7.18 -45.97
C VAL A 56 -13.72 -8.55 -45.92
N ASP A 57 -15.03 -8.59 -46.11
CA ASP A 57 -15.78 -9.84 -46.31
C ASP A 57 -15.19 -10.63 -47.49
N ASP A 58 -14.87 -11.90 -47.23
CA ASP A 58 -14.32 -12.82 -48.23
C ASP A 58 -15.37 -13.29 -49.25
N GLY A 59 -16.66 -13.25 -48.89
CA GLY A 59 -17.79 -13.66 -49.74
C GLY A 59 -17.89 -15.16 -50.05
N SER A 60 -16.79 -15.91 -49.93
CA SER A 60 -16.77 -17.39 -50.00
C SER A 60 -17.14 -18.04 -48.66
N SER A 61 -16.95 -17.30 -47.56
CA SER A 61 -17.23 -17.72 -46.18
C SER A 61 -17.63 -16.50 -45.33
N PRO A 62 -18.42 -16.66 -44.25
CA PRO A 62 -18.83 -15.56 -43.38
C PRO A 62 -17.66 -15.13 -42.48
N ARG A 63 -16.67 -14.47 -43.08
CA ARG A 63 -15.40 -14.08 -42.46
C ARG A 63 -14.93 -12.75 -43.04
N HIS A 64 -14.74 -11.75 -42.18
CA HIS A 64 -14.04 -10.54 -42.52
C HIS A 64 -12.53 -10.74 -42.32
N LEU A 65 -11.76 -10.42 -43.36
CA LEU A 65 -10.32 -10.65 -43.43
C LEU A 65 -9.53 -9.34 -43.29
N LEU A 66 -8.64 -9.32 -42.30
CA LEU A 66 -7.54 -8.34 -42.23
C LEU A 66 -6.50 -8.72 -43.28
N LYS A 67 -6.30 -7.85 -44.27
CA LYS A 67 -5.28 -7.99 -45.32
C LYS A 67 -4.11 -7.09 -44.93
N LEU A 68 -2.95 -7.70 -44.64
CA LEU A 68 -1.74 -7.03 -44.17
C LEU A 68 -0.57 -7.26 -45.13
N GLY A 69 -0.10 -6.20 -45.77
CA GLY A 69 1.15 -6.14 -46.54
C GLY A 69 2.42 -6.09 -45.68
N PRO A 70 3.62 -6.29 -46.25
CA PRO A 70 4.88 -6.29 -45.50
C PRO A 70 5.21 -4.96 -44.79
N GLY A 71 5.01 -4.92 -43.47
CA GLY A 71 5.17 -3.75 -42.62
C GLY A 71 3.86 -3.17 -42.10
N GLU A 72 2.71 -3.61 -42.63
CA GLU A 72 1.40 -3.15 -42.20
C GLU A 72 0.98 -3.80 -40.88
N SER A 73 0.14 -3.08 -40.13
CA SER A 73 -0.40 -3.55 -38.86
C SER A 73 -1.88 -3.21 -38.71
N ALA A 74 -2.62 -4.07 -38.02
CA ALA A 74 -3.92 -3.77 -37.46
C ALA A 74 -3.87 -3.85 -35.92
N THR A 75 -4.62 -2.99 -35.24
CA THR A 75 -4.71 -2.95 -33.77
C THR A 75 -6.12 -3.28 -33.35
N VAL A 76 -6.26 -4.30 -32.49
CA VAL A 76 -7.54 -4.88 -32.05
C VAL A 76 -7.72 -4.67 -30.55
N TRP A 77 -8.90 -4.24 -30.11
CA TRP A 77 -9.23 -4.13 -28.69
C TRP A 77 -9.70 -5.48 -28.16
N LEU A 78 -8.91 -6.08 -27.27
CA LEU A 78 -9.21 -7.35 -26.62
C LEU A 78 -9.79 -7.09 -25.22
N PRO A 79 -11.02 -7.55 -24.89
CA PRO A 79 -11.61 -7.45 -23.56
C PRO A 79 -10.78 -8.12 -22.45
N ALA A 80 -11.11 -7.84 -21.18
CA ALA A 80 -10.48 -8.53 -20.07
C ALA A 80 -10.68 -10.06 -20.16
N TRP A 81 -9.65 -10.82 -19.78
CA TRP A 81 -9.62 -12.29 -19.72
C TRP A 81 -9.84 -13.09 -21.03
N GLU A 82 -10.13 -12.45 -22.15
CA GLU A 82 -10.40 -13.14 -23.42
C GLU A 82 -9.13 -13.44 -24.24
N ILE A 83 -9.30 -14.25 -25.29
CA ILE A 83 -8.26 -14.86 -26.12
C ILE A 83 -8.38 -14.31 -27.55
N LEU A 84 -7.24 -13.95 -28.16
CA LEU A 84 -7.18 -13.64 -29.58
C LEU A 84 -6.87 -14.93 -30.38
N ARG A 85 -7.67 -15.20 -31.41
CA ARG A 85 -7.44 -16.24 -32.42
C ARG A 85 -7.21 -15.57 -33.77
N LEU A 86 -6.17 -16.00 -34.49
CA LEU A 86 -5.89 -15.58 -35.86
C LEU A 86 -5.91 -16.82 -36.75
N GLU A 87 -6.69 -16.80 -37.82
CA GLU A 87 -6.83 -17.91 -38.77
C GLU A 87 -6.51 -17.43 -40.19
N ALA A 88 -5.66 -18.16 -40.92
CA ALA A 88 -5.32 -17.81 -42.30
C ALA A 88 -6.52 -18.00 -43.25
N ALA A 89 -6.65 -17.10 -44.22
CA ALA A 89 -7.65 -17.25 -45.29
C ALA A 89 -7.39 -18.47 -46.20
N SER A 90 -6.11 -18.84 -46.36
CA SER A 90 -5.71 -20.07 -47.06
C SER A 90 -4.30 -20.50 -46.63
N GLY A 91 -4.06 -21.82 -46.60
CA GLY A 91 -2.77 -22.40 -46.20
C GLY A 91 -2.53 -22.41 -44.68
N PRO A 92 -1.36 -22.93 -44.23
CA PRO A 92 -0.95 -22.88 -42.83
C PRO A 92 -0.49 -21.46 -42.44
N LEU A 93 -0.56 -21.16 -41.14
CA LEU A 93 -0.15 -19.90 -40.53
C LEU A 93 1.04 -20.17 -39.59
N ALA A 94 2.26 -19.84 -40.01
CA ALA A 94 3.44 -20.06 -39.17
C ALA A 94 3.54 -19.00 -38.06
N ALA A 95 4.17 -19.35 -36.93
CA ALA A 95 4.37 -18.40 -35.83
C ALA A 95 5.23 -17.17 -36.22
N ASP A 96 6.07 -17.29 -37.24
CA ASP A 96 6.91 -16.20 -37.78
C ASP A 96 6.23 -15.38 -38.90
N ASP A 97 5.01 -15.74 -39.33
CA ASP A 97 4.26 -15.00 -40.37
C ASP A 97 3.72 -13.65 -39.86
N LEU A 98 3.45 -13.55 -38.57
CA LEU A 98 2.92 -12.36 -37.91
C LEU A 98 3.68 -12.10 -36.60
N GLU A 99 3.89 -10.82 -36.27
CA GLU A 99 4.37 -10.42 -34.93
C GLU A 99 3.19 -9.81 -34.16
N ILE A 100 2.79 -10.52 -33.10
CA ILE A 100 1.63 -10.16 -32.27
C ILE A 100 2.12 -9.65 -30.93
N SER A 101 1.58 -8.52 -30.48
CA SER A 101 1.99 -7.90 -29.21
C SER A 101 0.84 -7.24 -28.47
N PHE A 102 0.97 -7.10 -27.14
CA PHE A 102 -0.09 -6.60 -26.25
C PHE A 102 0.33 -5.37 -25.44
N SER A 103 -0.53 -4.35 -25.37
CA SER A 103 -0.34 -3.12 -24.58
C SER A 103 -1.60 -2.74 -23.78
N SER A 104 -1.45 -1.96 -22.69
CA SER A 104 -2.57 -1.37 -21.95
C SER A 104 -3.00 0.02 -22.48
N GLY A 105 -2.72 0.30 -23.75
CA GLY A 105 -2.95 1.60 -24.41
C GLY A 105 -1.88 2.66 -24.13
N GLY A 106 -0.81 2.30 -23.41
CA GLY A 106 0.25 3.23 -23.03
C GLY A 106 1.40 3.37 -24.03
N GLY A 107 1.39 2.63 -25.15
CA GLY A 107 2.47 2.66 -26.16
C GLY A 107 3.68 1.76 -25.86
N LEU A 108 3.55 0.81 -24.92
CA LEU A 108 4.55 -0.22 -24.62
C LEU A 108 3.93 -1.60 -24.81
N TYR A 109 4.46 -2.36 -25.77
CA TYR A 109 3.88 -3.59 -26.29
C TYR A 109 4.73 -4.82 -25.95
N ARG A 110 4.17 -5.80 -25.23
CA ARG A 110 4.82 -7.11 -25.00
C ARG A 110 4.61 -8.02 -26.20
N LEU A 111 5.68 -8.41 -26.89
CA LEU A 111 5.63 -9.43 -27.94
C LEU A 111 5.18 -10.78 -27.36
N ALA A 112 4.29 -11.49 -28.05
CA ALA A 112 3.74 -12.76 -27.62
C ALA A 112 3.91 -13.86 -28.69
N ALA A 113 4.25 -15.06 -28.25
CA ALA A 113 4.23 -16.25 -29.10
C ALA A 113 2.80 -16.81 -29.17
N GLY A 114 2.36 -17.19 -30.38
CA GLY A 114 1.08 -17.86 -30.60
C GLY A 114 1.21 -19.37 -30.41
N VAL A 115 0.19 -20.00 -29.85
CA VAL A 115 0.06 -21.46 -29.82
C VAL A 115 -0.60 -21.90 -31.13
N PRO A 116 0.07 -22.69 -31.99
CA PRO A 116 -0.54 -23.18 -33.23
C PRO A 116 -1.59 -24.25 -32.97
N SER A 117 -2.62 -24.29 -33.81
CA SER A 117 -3.60 -25.36 -33.89
C SER A 117 -2.99 -26.66 -34.45
N SER A 118 -3.67 -27.79 -34.23
CA SER A 118 -3.24 -29.10 -34.75
C SER A 118 -3.33 -29.24 -36.28
N ASP A 119 -4.09 -28.37 -36.94
CA ASP A 119 -4.13 -28.25 -38.41
C ASP A 119 -3.11 -27.24 -38.97
N GLY A 120 -2.44 -26.47 -38.09
CA GLY A 120 -1.48 -25.43 -38.47
C GLY A 120 -2.08 -24.20 -39.14
N GLY A 121 -3.40 -24.07 -39.30
CA GLY A 121 -4.07 -22.93 -39.95
C GLY A 121 -4.40 -21.76 -39.01
N THR A 122 -4.28 -21.96 -37.70
CA THR A 122 -4.70 -21.02 -36.65
C THR A 122 -3.60 -20.81 -35.60
N LEU A 123 -3.45 -19.57 -35.13
CA LEU A 123 -2.66 -19.19 -33.95
C LEU A 123 -3.56 -18.66 -32.82
N LEU A 124 -3.31 -19.10 -31.58
CA LEU A 124 -4.04 -18.68 -30.38
C LEU A 124 -3.14 -17.90 -29.40
N PHE A 125 -3.65 -16.81 -28.86
CA PHE A 125 -2.93 -15.92 -27.92
C PHE A 125 -3.82 -15.62 -26.70
N SER A 126 -3.47 -16.18 -25.54
CA SER A 126 -4.15 -15.92 -24.27
C SER A 126 -3.27 -15.05 -23.36
N PRO A 127 -3.41 -13.72 -23.37
CA PRO A 127 -2.58 -12.83 -22.54
C PRO A 127 -2.91 -12.93 -21.03
N SER A 128 -4.03 -13.58 -20.67
CA SER A 128 -4.48 -13.85 -19.29
C SER A 128 -4.55 -12.58 -18.42
N SER A 129 -5.15 -11.52 -18.97
CA SER A 129 -5.11 -10.17 -18.41
C SER A 129 -6.37 -9.81 -17.60
N PRO A 130 -6.23 -9.26 -16.36
CA PRO A 130 -7.33 -8.70 -15.56
C PRO A 130 -7.78 -7.30 -16.04
N SER A 131 -7.58 -6.98 -17.32
CA SER A 131 -7.89 -5.69 -17.93
C SER A 131 -7.86 -5.83 -19.44
N PRO A 132 -8.64 -5.04 -20.18
CA PRO A 132 -8.57 -4.98 -21.63
C PRO A 132 -7.20 -4.53 -22.12
N LEU A 133 -6.84 -4.98 -23.30
CA LEU A 133 -5.55 -4.74 -23.94
C LEU A 133 -5.77 -4.35 -25.41
N LEU A 134 -4.85 -3.56 -25.95
CA LEU A 134 -4.66 -3.47 -27.40
C LEU A 134 -3.76 -4.62 -27.84
N ALA A 135 -4.19 -5.35 -28.87
CA ALA A 135 -3.43 -6.39 -29.54
C ALA A 135 -3.01 -5.88 -30.92
N ARG A 136 -1.72 -5.56 -31.10
CA ARG A 136 -1.18 -5.10 -32.40
C ARG A 136 -0.70 -6.32 -33.18
N ILE A 137 -1.29 -6.51 -34.36
CA ILE A 137 -1.07 -7.59 -35.32
C ILE A 137 -0.23 -7.01 -36.45
N VAL A 138 1.04 -7.40 -36.59
CA VAL A 138 1.96 -6.88 -37.62
C VAL A 138 2.34 -7.98 -38.62
N ARG A 139 2.39 -7.68 -39.92
CA ARG A 139 3.02 -8.55 -40.93
C ARG A 139 4.48 -8.10 -41.14
N PRO A 140 5.50 -8.83 -40.65
CA PRO A 140 6.87 -8.29 -40.60
C PRO A 140 7.52 -8.05 -41.97
N HIS A 141 8.29 -6.96 -42.10
CA HIS A 141 8.99 -6.55 -43.34
C HIS A 141 9.93 -7.61 -43.97
N ARG A 142 10.28 -8.68 -43.25
CA ARG A 142 11.04 -9.83 -43.82
C ARG A 142 10.25 -10.61 -44.88
N HIS A 143 8.92 -10.52 -44.84
CA HIS A 143 8.03 -11.13 -45.83
C HIS A 143 7.91 -10.26 -47.08
N LYS A 144 7.59 -10.87 -48.23
CA LYS A 144 7.43 -10.16 -49.51
C LYS A 144 6.00 -10.18 -50.05
N THR A 145 5.12 -10.94 -49.42
CA THR A 145 3.73 -11.12 -49.82
C THR A 145 2.78 -10.63 -48.71
N PRO A 146 1.64 -10.03 -49.07
CA PRO A 146 0.59 -9.77 -48.11
C PRO A 146 0.03 -11.09 -47.57
N LEU A 147 -0.55 -11.03 -46.37
CA LEU A 147 -1.24 -12.14 -45.74
C LEU A 147 -2.66 -11.69 -45.37
N ALA A 148 -3.64 -12.57 -45.60
CA ALA A 148 -5.02 -12.36 -45.19
C ALA A 148 -5.36 -13.29 -44.02
N VAL A 149 -5.78 -12.71 -42.90
CA VAL A 149 -6.20 -13.46 -41.70
C VAL A 149 -7.57 -12.99 -41.20
N ALA A 150 -8.39 -13.92 -40.75
CA ALA A 150 -9.55 -13.61 -39.92
C ALA A 150 -9.09 -13.51 -38.46
N ALA A 151 -9.31 -12.35 -37.83
CA ALA A 151 -9.15 -12.19 -36.39
C ALA A 151 -10.46 -12.53 -35.69
N TYR A 152 -10.37 -13.27 -34.58
CA TYR A 152 -11.48 -13.59 -33.71
C TYR A 152 -11.11 -13.33 -32.24
N ILE A 153 -12.03 -12.72 -31.51
CA ILE A 153 -11.98 -12.57 -30.06
C ILE A 153 -12.85 -13.68 -29.46
N SER A 154 -12.35 -14.38 -28.43
CA SER A 154 -13.21 -15.30 -27.69
C SER A 154 -14.21 -14.56 -26.81
N TYR A 155 -15.33 -15.21 -26.53
CA TYR A 155 -16.28 -14.75 -25.52
C TYR A 155 -16.83 -15.97 -24.80
N ARG A 156 -16.73 -15.99 -23.47
CA ARG A 156 -17.38 -17.02 -22.65
C ARG A 156 -18.80 -16.59 -22.34
N GLU A 157 -19.77 -17.33 -22.86
CA GLU A 157 -21.18 -17.14 -22.53
C GLU A 157 -21.39 -17.54 -21.07
N THR A 158 -21.45 -16.54 -20.19
CA THR A 158 -21.72 -16.71 -18.75
C THR A 158 -23.19 -17.02 -18.54
N LEU A 159 -23.50 -18.05 -17.76
CA LEU A 159 -24.85 -18.22 -17.24
C LEU A 159 -25.13 -17.15 -16.16
N ASP A 160 -26.35 -16.61 -16.20
CA ASP A 160 -26.92 -15.80 -15.13
C ASP A 160 -26.99 -16.59 -13.81
N GLU A 161 -27.44 -15.95 -12.73
CA GLU A 161 -27.59 -16.63 -11.43
C GLU A 161 -28.61 -17.79 -11.53
N LEU A 162 -28.10 -19.02 -11.43
CA LEU A 162 -28.86 -20.27 -11.68
C LEU A 162 -29.89 -20.61 -10.59
N ALA A 163 -29.76 -20.03 -9.39
CA ALA A 163 -30.70 -20.18 -8.28
C ALA A 163 -30.74 -18.86 -7.49
N PRO A 164 -31.35 -17.80 -8.06
CA PRO A 164 -31.25 -16.44 -7.55
C PRO A 164 -32.06 -16.18 -6.28
N TYR A 165 -31.44 -15.44 -5.36
CA TYR A 165 -32.07 -15.06 -4.10
C TYR A 165 -33.09 -13.93 -4.34
N ARG A 166 -34.36 -14.28 -4.55
CA ARG A 166 -35.42 -13.34 -4.99
C ARG A 166 -36.29 -12.80 -3.86
N GLN A 167 -36.63 -13.62 -2.86
CA GLN A 167 -37.66 -13.25 -1.89
C GLN A 167 -37.10 -12.34 -0.78
N LEU A 168 -37.37 -11.04 -0.90
CA LEU A 168 -36.93 -10.01 0.04
C LEU A 168 -37.62 -10.13 1.40
N VAL A 169 -36.86 -10.25 2.49
CA VAL A 169 -37.40 -10.31 3.86
C VAL A 169 -37.42 -8.91 4.49
N THR A 170 -38.59 -8.49 4.97
CA THR A 170 -38.75 -7.22 5.70
C THR A 170 -38.06 -7.27 7.05
N LEU A 171 -37.11 -6.35 7.30
CA LEU A 171 -36.45 -6.17 8.59
C LEU A 171 -37.14 -5.06 9.42
N PRO A 172 -37.15 -5.16 10.77
CA PRO A 172 -37.70 -4.13 11.67
C PRO A 172 -36.71 -2.97 11.84
N LEU A 173 -36.40 -2.29 10.74
CA LEU A 173 -35.39 -1.23 10.62
C LEU A 173 -35.91 -0.10 9.70
N GLU A 174 -35.19 1.01 9.64
CA GLU A 174 -35.44 2.08 8.66
C GLU A 174 -35.14 1.58 7.24
N ARG A 175 -36.09 1.74 6.31
CA ARG A 175 -35.97 1.30 4.91
C ARG A 175 -35.35 2.40 4.04
N VAL A 176 -34.36 2.03 3.23
CA VAL A 176 -33.61 2.92 2.33
C VAL A 176 -33.67 2.39 0.90
N MET A 177 -33.84 3.27 -0.09
CA MET A 177 -33.73 2.93 -1.50
C MET A 177 -32.33 3.30 -2.03
N LEU A 178 -31.65 2.34 -2.66
CA LEU A 178 -30.32 2.51 -3.26
C LEU A 178 -30.38 2.34 -4.78
N GLY A 179 -30.31 3.45 -5.52
CA GLY A 179 -30.17 3.46 -6.98
C GLY A 179 -28.72 3.69 -7.43
N ARG A 180 -28.43 3.46 -8.71
CA ARG A 180 -27.16 3.86 -9.35
C ARG A 180 -27.43 4.91 -10.43
N ALA A 181 -26.62 5.97 -10.48
CA ALA A 181 -26.80 7.02 -11.49
C ALA A 181 -26.59 6.47 -12.92
N GLY A 182 -27.46 6.87 -13.85
CA GLY A 182 -27.45 6.39 -15.23
C GLY A 182 -28.11 5.03 -15.47
N ARG A 183 -28.61 4.35 -14.42
CA ARG A 183 -29.30 3.06 -14.52
C ARG A 183 -30.76 3.20 -14.05
N PRO A 184 -31.72 2.47 -14.66
CA PRO A 184 -33.07 2.34 -14.12
C PRO A 184 -33.09 1.36 -12.93
N GLY A 185 -33.96 1.62 -11.95
CA GLY A 185 -34.14 0.79 -10.76
C GLY A 185 -33.45 1.30 -9.49
N GLU A 186 -34.06 1.02 -8.34
CA GLU A 186 -33.50 1.23 -7.01
C GLU A 186 -33.73 -0.03 -6.16
N ASP A 187 -32.68 -0.57 -5.55
CA ASP A 187 -32.76 -1.72 -4.67
C ASP A 187 -33.26 -1.32 -3.27
N THR A 188 -34.13 -2.13 -2.66
CA THR A 188 -34.57 -1.92 -1.27
C THR A 188 -33.56 -2.52 -0.28
N PHE A 189 -33.10 -1.69 0.66
CA PHE A 189 -32.24 -2.07 1.79
C PHE A 189 -32.81 -1.52 3.11
N TRP A 190 -32.18 -1.90 4.23
CA TRP A 190 -32.45 -1.39 5.57
C TRP A 190 -31.21 -0.85 6.26
N SER A 191 -31.36 0.24 6.99
CA SER A 191 -30.32 0.88 7.80
C SER A 191 -30.12 0.10 9.10
N LEU A 192 -28.96 -0.55 9.25
CA LEU A 192 -28.51 -1.21 10.47
C LEU A 192 -27.38 -0.36 11.10
N ALA A 193 -27.64 0.22 12.26
CA ALA A 193 -26.66 1.05 12.96
C ALA A 193 -25.55 0.22 13.60
N ALA A 194 -24.39 0.85 13.83
CA ALA A 194 -23.25 0.22 14.49
C ALA A 194 -23.64 -0.36 15.86
N ASN A 195 -23.30 -1.62 16.10
CA ASN A 195 -23.61 -2.41 17.30
C ASN A 195 -25.10 -2.65 17.60
N GLN A 196 -26.02 -2.20 16.75
CA GLN A 196 -27.43 -2.57 16.80
C GLN A 196 -27.61 -4.06 16.50
N THR A 197 -28.51 -4.72 17.23
CA THR A 197 -29.01 -6.05 16.86
C THR A 197 -30.37 -5.88 16.19
N THR A 198 -30.59 -6.53 15.06
CA THR A 198 -31.92 -6.72 14.46
C THR A 198 -32.29 -8.20 14.53
N ALA A 199 -33.59 -8.50 14.65
CA ALA A 199 -34.10 -9.87 14.78
C ALA A 199 -35.26 -10.08 13.80
N VAL A 200 -35.29 -11.25 13.15
CA VAL A 200 -36.32 -11.61 12.18
C VAL A 200 -36.70 -13.09 12.31
N ALA A 201 -38.00 -13.37 12.27
CA ALA A 201 -38.51 -14.73 12.27
C ALA A 201 -38.36 -15.35 10.87
N VAL A 202 -37.75 -16.54 10.79
CA VAL A 202 -37.52 -17.29 9.56
C VAL A 202 -37.99 -18.74 9.73
N LYS A 203 -38.49 -19.34 8.65
CA LYS A 203 -38.90 -20.74 8.61
C LYS A 203 -38.01 -21.49 7.63
N GLY A 204 -37.24 -22.45 8.12
CA GLY A 204 -36.39 -23.30 7.28
C GLY A 204 -36.98 -24.71 7.04
N PRO A 205 -36.27 -25.58 6.30
CA PRO A 205 -34.91 -25.37 5.80
C PRO A 205 -34.87 -24.37 4.65
N ILE A 206 -33.98 -23.37 4.74
CA ILE A 206 -33.89 -22.29 3.75
C ILE A 206 -32.49 -21.64 3.74
N ARG A 207 -32.02 -21.24 2.56
CA ARG A 207 -30.79 -20.48 2.37
C ARG A 207 -31.09 -18.99 2.20
N ILE A 208 -30.26 -18.15 2.81
CA ILE A 208 -30.44 -16.71 2.87
C ILE A 208 -29.15 -16.02 2.40
N ALA A 209 -29.26 -15.15 1.40
CA ALA A 209 -28.22 -14.19 1.06
C ALA A 209 -28.41 -12.91 1.87
N LEU A 210 -27.41 -12.57 2.68
CA LEU A 210 -27.25 -11.24 3.27
C LEU A 210 -26.45 -10.39 2.28
N GLU A 211 -27.14 -9.61 1.46
CA GLU A 211 -26.50 -8.53 0.71
C GLU A 211 -26.35 -7.30 1.60
N ASN A 212 -25.23 -6.60 1.49
CA ASN A 212 -24.98 -5.40 2.27
C ASN A 212 -24.00 -4.42 1.59
N HIS A 213 -24.19 -3.14 1.89
CA HIS A 213 -23.24 -2.07 1.63
C HIS A 213 -22.73 -1.52 2.95
N LEU A 214 -21.40 -1.40 3.09
CA LEU A 214 -20.81 -0.60 4.17
C LEU A 214 -21.25 0.86 4.02
N VAL A 215 -21.69 1.47 5.10
CA VAL A 215 -21.78 2.93 5.19
C VAL A 215 -20.43 3.42 5.70
N TYR A 216 -19.64 4.10 4.85
CA TYR A 216 -18.29 4.51 5.26
C TYR A 216 -18.36 5.47 6.46
N PRO A 217 -17.66 5.18 7.58
CA PRO A 217 -17.51 6.13 8.65
C PRO A 217 -16.84 7.41 8.14
N GLU A 218 -17.35 8.58 8.52
CA GLU A 218 -16.78 9.88 8.10
C GLU A 218 -15.33 10.09 8.56
N GLN A 219 -14.93 9.36 9.61
CA GLN A 219 -13.59 9.37 10.19
C GLN A 219 -12.67 8.25 9.67
N GLU A 220 -13.16 7.29 8.88
CA GLU A 220 -12.32 6.23 8.34
C GLU A 220 -11.80 6.62 6.95
N SER A 221 -10.48 6.75 6.83
CA SER A 221 -9.82 7.13 5.58
C SER A 221 -9.43 5.93 4.73
N ARG A 222 -9.23 4.74 5.34
CA ARG A 222 -8.69 3.56 4.64
C ARG A 222 -9.56 3.14 3.46
N ARG A 223 -8.87 2.79 2.36
CA ARG A 223 -9.50 2.29 1.13
C ARG A 223 -10.07 0.87 1.27
N SER A 224 -9.39 -0.04 1.96
CA SER A 224 -9.86 -1.41 2.21
C SER A 224 -10.41 -1.49 3.62
N PHE A 225 -11.69 -1.81 3.76
CA PHE A 225 -12.37 -1.87 5.04
C PHE A 225 -12.84 -3.29 5.36
N ILE A 226 -12.42 -3.79 6.51
CA ILE A 226 -12.71 -5.14 7.02
C ILE A 226 -13.78 -5.03 8.10
N TYR A 227 -14.81 -5.87 8.01
CA TYR A 227 -15.91 -5.88 8.99
C TYR A 227 -16.61 -7.23 9.06
N ARG A 228 -17.43 -7.38 10.10
CA ARG A 228 -18.08 -8.63 10.46
C ARG A 228 -19.57 -8.43 10.68
N VAL A 229 -20.36 -9.42 10.28
CA VAL A 229 -21.76 -9.57 10.70
C VAL A 229 -21.89 -10.88 11.47
N HIS A 230 -22.27 -10.77 12.73
CA HIS A 230 -22.60 -11.90 13.58
C HIS A 230 -24.03 -12.35 13.27
N ALA A 231 -24.21 -13.59 12.82
CA ALA A 231 -25.50 -14.23 12.66
C ALA A 231 -25.70 -15.24 13.81
N ASN A 232 -26.72 -15.02 14.63
CA ASN A 232 -27.12 -15.92 15.71
C ASN A 232 -28.53 -16.45 15.46
N LEU A 233 -28.74 -17.76 15.63
CA LEU A 233 -30.04 -18.42 15.49
C LEU A 233 -30.51 -18.88 16.87
N ASP A 234 -31.71 -18.46 17.29
CA ASP A 234 -32.31 -18.82 18.58
C ASP A 234 -31.37 -18.55 19.79
N GLY A 235 -30.62 -17.45 19.71
CA GLY A 235 -29.65 -17.03 20.73
C GLY A 235 -28.28 -17.73 20.67
N LYS A 236 -28.09 -18.74 19.80
CA LYS A 236 -26.82 -19.45 19.60
C LYS A 236 -26.07 -18.88 18.39
N PRO A 237 -24.72 -18.90 18.34
CA PRO A 237 -23.97 -18.58 17.13
C PRO A 237 -24.37 -19.51 15.98
N LEU A 238 -24.74 -18.94 14.83
CA LEU A 238 -24.95 -19.68 13.58
C LEU A 238 -23.71 -19.59 12.70
N GLN A 239 -23.27 -18.36 12.41
CA GLN A 239 -22.13 -18.10 11.53
C GLN A 239 -21.56 -16.70 11.76
N LEU A 240 -20.24 -16.57 11.56
CA LEU A 240 -19.57 -15.28 11.41
C LEU A 240 -19.41 -14.98 9.92
N LEU A 241 -20.03 -13.91 9.43
CA LEU A 241 -19.83 -13.44 8.06
C LEU A 241 -18.73 -12.37 8.05
N GLU A 242 -17.66 -12.64 7.32
CA GLU A 242 -16.43 -11.85 7.31
C GLU A 242 -16.26 -11.18 5.94
N PHE A 243 -16.30 -9.84 5.93
CA PHE A 243 -16.32 -9.03 4.71
C PHE A 243 -15.07 -8.17 4.57
N GLU A 244 -14.75 -7.83 3.32
CA GLU A 244 -13.67 -6.91 3.00
C GLU A 244 -14.00 -6.19 1.68
N THR A 245 -14.28 -4.90 1.79
CA THR A 245 -14.80 -4.07 0.69
C THR A 245 -13.92 -2.84 0.47
N GLY A 246 -13.98 -2.30 -0.75
CA GLY A 246 -13.49 -0.96 -1.08
C GLY A 246 -14.62 0.04 -1.25
N PRO A 247 -14.34 1.34 -1.42
CA PRO A 247 -15.35 2.28 -1.85
C PRO A 247 -15.98 1.85 -3.18
N ASP A 248 -17.31 1.95 -3.25
CA ASP A 248 -18.01 1.94 -4.52
C ASP A 248 -17.80 3.30 -5.18
N MET A 249 -17.07 3.29 -6.30
CA MET A 249 -16.72 4.52 -7.03
C MET A 249 -17.81 4.88 -8.04
N GLU A 250 -18.87 4.08 -8.19
CA GLU A 250 -20.06 4.47 -8.96
C GLU A 250 -20.99 5.36 -8.10
N PRO A 251 -21.49 6.50 -8.63
CA PRO A 251 -22.40 7.37 -7.89
C PRO A 251 -23.76 6.70 -7.57
N ALA A 252 -23.85 6.16 -6.35
CA ALA A 252 -25.09 5.72 -5.73
C ALA A 252 -26.02 6.90 -5.41
N ARG A 253 -27.33 6.65 -5.52
CA ARG A 253 -28.43 7.53 -5.08
C ARG A 253 -29.06 6.92 -3.83
N HIS A 254 -29.09 7.70 -2.75
CA HIS A 254 -29.86 7.42 -1.54
C HIS A 254 -31.21 8.14 -1.66
N ASP A 255 -32.31 7.37 -1.64
CA ASP A 255 -33.70 7.82 -1.80
C ASP A 255 -33.90 8.86 -2.92
N GLY A 256 -33.29 8.58 -4.07
CA GLY A 256 -33.28 9.44 -5.26
C GLY A 256 -32.61 10.82 -5.12
N LYS A 257 -32.07 11.20 -3.94
CA LYS A 257 -31.73 12.61 -3.62
C LYS A 257 -30.30 12.87 -3.19
N GLN A 258 -29.67 12.00 -2.41
CA GLN A 258 -28.32 12.24 -1.87
C GLN A 258 -27.30 11.27 -2.46
N ARG A 259 -26.05 11.74 -2.61
CA ARG A 259 -24.88 10.88 -2.83
C ARG A 259 -24.24 10.61 -1.47
N ARG A 260 -24.08 9.34 -1.10
CA ARG A 260 -23.34 8.90 0.09
C ARG A 260 -22.20 7.98 -0.35
N LEU A 261 -21.04 8.06 0.30
CA LEU A 261 -19.95 7.11 0.05
C LEU A 261 -20.32 5.76 0.68
N LEU A 262 -20.39 4.71 -0.14
CA LEU A 262 -20.72 3.35 0.27
C LEU A 262 -19.57 2.39 -0.06
N GLY A 263 -19.54 1.25 0.63
CA GLY A 263 -18.77 0.08 0.19
C GLY A 263 -19.41 -0.56 -1.05
N ARG A 264 -18.58 -1.22 -1.85
CA ARG A 264 -19.03 -2.14 -2.91
C ARG A 264 -19.93 -3.20 -2.28
N ARG A 265 -21.05 -3.52 -2.95
CA ARG A 265 -22.01 -4.54 -2.50
C ARG A 265 -21.27 -5.83 -2.16
N GLN A 266 -21.37 -6.25 -0.90
CA GLN A 266 -20.94 -7.54 -0.41
C GLN A 266 -22.15 -8.46 -0.30
N THR A 267 -21.97 -9.76 -0.52
CA THR A 267 -23.00 -10.78 -0.27
C THR A 267 -22.39 -11.93 0.50
N GLY A 268 -23.06 -12.38 1.56
CA GLY A 268 -22.68 -13.55 2.37
C GLY A 268 -23.88 -14.46 2.59
N TYR A 269 -23.64 -15.76 2.73
CA TYR A 269 -24.69 -16.79 2.69
C TYR A 269 -24.85 -17.50 4.03
N LEU A 270 -26.10 -17.70 4.46
CA LEU A 270 -26.49 -18.38 5.69
C LEU A 270 -27.43 -19.55 5.35
N ASN A 271 -27.21 -20.71 5.98
CA ASN A 271 -28.14 -21.84 5.90
C ASN A 271 -28.94 -21.92 7.21
N VAL A 272 -30.27 -21.90 7.13
CA VAL A 272 -31.17 -22.05 8.28
C VAL A 272 -31.76 -23.47 8.26
N PRO A 273 -31.66 -24.25 9.37
CA PRO A 273 -32.17 -25.62 9.44
C PRO A 273 -33.71 -25.69 9.46
N ALA A 274 -34.25 -26.91 9.46
CA ALA A 274 -35.69 -27.15 9.50
C ALA A 274 -36.33 -26.74 10.83
N GLY A 275 -37.28 -25.79 10.79
CA GLY A 275 -37.98 -25.28 11.97
C GLY A 275 -38.51 -23.86 11.78
N GLN A 276 -39.07 -23.28 12.85
CA GLN A 276 -39.22 -21.83 12.99
C GLN A 276 -38.11 -21.33 13.91
N HIS A 277 -37.43 -20.26 13.50
CA HIS A 277 -36.24 -19.75 14.16
C HIS A 277 -36.23 -18.22 14.18
N TYR A 278 -35.52 -17.64 15.14
CA TYR A 278 -35.20 -16.22 15.20
C TYR A 278 -33.76 -15.98 14.78
N LEU A 279 -33.58 -15.47 13.56
CA LEU A 279 -32.28 -15.00 13.07
C LEU A 279 -32.02 -13.61 13.60
N ASN A 280 -30.91 -13.45 14.33
CA ASN A 280 -30.43 -12.20 14.89
C ASN A 280 -29.16 -11.79 14.15
N LEU A 281 -29.10 -10.54 13.70
CA LEU A 281 -27.96 -9.98 12.98
C LEU A 281 -27.40 -8.78 13.75
N LYS A 282 -26.07 -8.71 13.89
CA LYS A 282 -25.35 -7.58 14.48
C LYS A 282 -24.03 -7.32 13.77
N ALA A 283 -23.76 -6.06 13.46
CA ALA A 283 -22.48 -5.59 12.93
C ALA A 283 -21.82 -4.59 13.89
N ALA A 284 -20.49 -4.50 13.88
CA ALA A 284 -19.77 -3.48 14.66
C ALA A 284 -19.80 -2.07 14.02
N VAL A 285 -20.27 -1.98 12.78
CA VAL A 285 -20.19 -0.81 11.89
C VAL A 285 -21.56 -0.55 11.23
N PRO A 286 -21.86 0.67 10.75
CA PRO A 286 -23.15 0.94 10.11
C PRO A 286 -23.20 0.33 8.70
N LEU A 287 -24.28 -0.37 8.39
CA LEU A 287 -24.51 -1.07 7.13
C LEU A 287 -25.88 -0.73 6.56
N TYR A 288 -26.01 -0.70 5.23
CA TYR A 288 -27.28 -0.99 4.58
C TYR A 288 -27.33 -2.48 4.29
N VAL A 289 -28.34 -3.19 4.81
CA VAL A 289 -28.49 -4.66 4.72
C VAL A 289 -29.81 -5.03 4.05
N ARG A 290 -29.84 -6.15 3.32
CA ARG A 290 -31.07 -6.84 2.94
C ARG A 290 -30.88 -8.35 3.02
N LEU A 291 -31.96 -9.04 3.38
CA LEU A 291 -32.03 -10.50 3.32
C LEU A 291 -32.86 -10.92 2.13
N LEU A 292 -32.31 -11.81 1.32
CA LEU A 292 -32.94 -12.42 0.17
C LEU A 292 -32.99 -13.94 0.40
N LEU A 293 -34.17 -14.54 0.37
CA LEU A 293 -34.33 -15.99 0.47
C LEU A 293 -34.26 -16.60 -0.93
N GLN A 294 -33.69 -17.82 -1.00
CA GLN A 294 -33.79 -18.68 -2.17
C GLN A 294 -35.05 -19.55 -2.04
N GLU A 295 -35.86 -19.62 -3.09
CA GLU A 295 -37.08 -20.45 -3.08
C GLU A 295 -36.75 -21.93 -3.31
N ARG A 296 -37.64 -22.84 -2.89
CA ARG A 296 -37.48 -24.29 -3.07
C ARG A 296 -38.76 -24.87 -3.70
N PRO A 297 -38.82 -25.12 -5.02
CA PRO A 297 -37.84 -24.81 -6.07
C PRO A 297 -37.92 -23.35 -6.56
N ASP A 298 -36.83 -22.86 -7.18
CA ASP A 298 -36.62 -21.48 -7.64
C ASP A 298 -36.70 -21.31 -9.18
N TYR A 299 -37.22 -22.32 -9.87
CA TYR A 299 -37.25 -22.37 -11.33
C TYR A 299 -38.61 -21.93 -11.86
N LEU A 300 -38.60 -20.93 -12.76
CA LEU A 300 -39.84 -20.37 -13.31
C LEU A 300 -40.65 -21.39 -14.12
N PHE A 301 -39.96 -22.37 -14.73
CA PHE A 301 -40.55 -23.49 -15.46
C PHE A 301 -39.72 -24.77 -15.16
N PRO A 302 -39.90 -25.42 -14.00
CA PRO A 302 -38.99 -26.47 -13.54
C PRO A 302 -38.76 -27.59 -14.57
N ASP A 303 -39.80 -28.02 -15.26
CA ASP A 303 -39.76 -29.08 -16.28
C ASP A 303 -38.99 -28.69 -17.57
N LEU A 304 -38.63 -27.41 -17.72
CA LEU A 304 -37.97 -26.84 -18.91
C LEU A 304 -36.63 -26.17 -18.62
N ASN A 305 -36.42 -25.63 -17.40
CA ASN A 305 -35.23 -24.85 -17.07
C ASN A 305 -34.58 -25.14 -15.70
N ALA A 306 -35.00 -26.17 -14.97
CA ALA A 306 -34.24 -26.64 -13.82
C ALA A 306 -32.92 -27.33 -14.27
N PRO A 307 -31.81 -27.18 -13.51
CA PRO A 307 -30.64 -28.03 -13.66
C PRO A 307 -30.93 -29.47 -13.26
N ASN A 308 -30.11 -30.41 -13.75
CA ASN A 308 -30.12 -31.83 -13.32
C ASN A 308 -29.87 -32.02 -11.81
N THR A 309 -29.38 -30.99 -11.11
CA THR A 309 -29.15 -30.99 -9.66
C THR A 309 -29.61 -29.64 -9.10
N SER A 310 -30.61 -29.64 -8.22
CA SER A 310 -31.16 -28.38 -7.69
C SER A 310 -30.31 -27.81 -6.56
N ALA A 311 -30.45 -26.51 -6.26
CA ALA A 311 -29.84 -25.91 -5.08
C ALA A 311 -30.22 -26.64 -3.78
N ALA A 312 -31.50 -27.00 -3.62
CA ALA A 312 -31.98 -27.80 -2.49
C ALA A 312 -31.28 -29.17 -2.39
N THR A 313 -31.03 -29.85 -3.51
CA THR A 313 -30.29 -31.11 -3.55
C THR A 313 -28.87 -30.93 -3.02
N LEU A 314 -28.16 -29.90 -3.49
CA LEU A 314 -26.79 -29.58 -3.05
C LEU A 314 -26.70 -29.17 -1.57
N GLU A 315 -27.77 -28.63 -1.02
CA GLU A 315 -27.90 -28.26 0.40
C GLU A 315 -28.20 -29.47 1.28
N ASP A 316 -29.06 -30.37 0.81
CA ASP A 316 -29.46 -31.59 1.51
C ASP A 316 -28.33 -32.66 1.46
N ASP A 317 -27.50 -32.67 0.40
CA ASP A 317 -26.20 -33.40 0.31
C ASP A 317 -25.15 -32.86 1.33
N GLY A 318 -25.30 -31.59 1.73
CA GLY A 318 -24.46 -30.93 2.72
C GLY A 318 -23.18 -30.26 2.21
N PHE A 319 -22.62 -29.43 3.10
CA PHE A 319 -21.42 -28.64 2.87
C PHE A 319 -20.29 -29.05 3.84
N PRO A 320 -19.02 -29.10 3.39
CA PRO A 320 -17.88 -29.26 4.28
C PRO A 320 -17.90 -28.26 5.45
N PRO A 321 -17.64 -28.67 6.71
CA PRO A 321 -17.66 -27.77 7.86
C PRO A 321 -16.74 -26.54 7.74
N LEU A 322 -15.70 -26.64 6.91
CA LEU A 322 -14.78 -25.54 6.54
C LEU A 322 -15.48 -24.36 5.82
N LEU A 323 -16.72 -24.54 5.36
CA LEU A 323 -17.58 -23.48 4.79
C LEU A 323 -18.47 -22.77 5.83
N ALA A 324 -18.64 -23.33 7.03
CA ALA A 324 -19.43 -22.70 8.09
C ALA A 324 -18.61 -21.75 8.99
N GLY A 325 -17.33 -22.04 9.22
CA GLY A 325 -16.50 -21.29 10.18
C GLY A 325 -15.85 -19.99 9.64
N SER A 326 -15.12 -19.29 10.51
CA SER A 326 -14.25 -18.15 10.13
C SER A 326 -13.02 -18.62 9.32
N PHE A 327 -12.44 -17.73 8.50
CA PHE A 327 -11.14 -18.00 7.86
C PHE A 327 -10.04 -18.33 8.88
N ALA A 328 -10.11 -17.78 10.09
CA ALA A 328 -9.15 -18.02 11.19
C ALA A 328 -9.26 -19.44 11.78
N GLY A 329 -10.31 -20.20 11.43
CA GLY A 329 -10.53 -21.59 11.82
C GLY A 329 -9.90 -22.63 10.90
N LEU A 330 -9.38 -22.25 9.73
CA LEU A 330 -8.56 -23.15 8.91
C LEU A 330 -7.28 -23.53 9.67
N GLY A 331 -6.90 -24.80 9.61
CA GLY A 331 -5.60 -25.26 10.11
C GLY A 331 -4.51 -25.15 9.04
N ASP A 332 -3.26 -25.29 9.47
CA ASP A 332 -2.10 -25.28 8.57
C ASP A 332 -2.11 -26.47 7.58
N ARG A 333 -2.81 -27.57 7.90
CA ARG A 333 -3.02 -28.71 7.00
C ARG A 333 -4.03 -28.38 5.89
N GLU A 334 -5.21 -27.90 6.26
CA GLU A 334 -6.27 -27.55 5.32
C GLU A 334 -5.79 -26.48 4.35
N LEU A 335 -5.05 -25.48 4.85
CA LEU A 335 -4.37 -24.48 4.03
C LEU A 335 -3.38 -25.12 3.04
N ALA A 336 -2.52 -26.04 3.50
CA ALA A 336 -1.57 -26.72 2.62
C ALA A 336 -2.24 -27.59 1.56
N GLU A 337 -3.36 -28.25 1.88
CA GLU A 337 -4.15 -29.04 0.92
C GLU A 337 -4.85 -28.15 -0.12
N THR A 338 -5.37 -26.98 0.27
CA THR A 338 -5.92 -25.98 -0.66
C THR A 338 -4.84 -25.35 -1.54
N VAL A 339 -3.69 -24.96 -0.98
CA VAL A 339 -2.54 -24.42 -1.74
C VAL A 339 -1.96 -25.46 -2.71
N ALA A 340 -2.03 -26.75 -2.37
CA ALA A 340 -1.67 -27.85 -3.27
C ALA A 340 -2.75 -28.16 -4.33
N GLY A 341 -3.81 -27.35 -4.45
CA GLY A 341 -4.89 -27.53 -5.44
C GLY A 341 -5.76 -28.76 -5.24
N ARG A 342 -5.77 -29.36 -4.03
CA ARG A 342 -6.49 -30.61 -3.74
C ARG A 342 -7.95 -30.38 -3.30
N ASN A 343 -8.37 -29.13 -3.16
CA ASN A 343 -9.71 -28.75 -2.72
C ASN A 343 -10.42 -27.99 -3.87
N PRO A 344 -11.55 -28.49 -4.41
CA PRO A 344 -12.20 -27.92 -5.59
C PRO A 344 -13.17 -26.75 -5.29
N SER A 345 -13.27 -26.29 -4.04
CA SER A 345 -14.17 -25.17 -3.67
C SER A 345 -13.44 -23.81 -3.74
N PRO A 346 -13.85 -22.89 -4.64
CA PRO A 346 -13.29 -21.54 -4.70
C PRO A 346 -13.56 -20.75 -3.41
N VAL A 347 -14.61 -21.10 -2.66
CA VAL A 347 -14.96 -20.48 -1.38
C VAL A 347 -13.94 -20.84 -0.30
N ILE A 348 -13.45 -22.08 -0.29
CA ILE A 348 -12.33 -22.48 0.58
C ILE A 348 -11.04 -21.82 0.08
N GLY A 349 -10.83 -21.70 -1.24
CA GLY A 349 -9.75 -20.91 -1.84
C GLY A 349 -9.71 -19.45 -1.36
N GLN A 350 -10.87 -18.76 -1.33
CA GLN A 350 -11.01 -17.40 -0.80
C GLN A 350 -10.65 -17.31 0.69
N ARG A 351 -11.08 -18.29 1.51
CA ARG A 351 -10.76 -18.34 2.94
C ARG A 351 -9.28 -18.62 3.19
N ALA A 352 -8.69 -19.55 2.45
CA ALA A 352 -7.26 -19.85 2.48
C ALA A 352 -6.41 -18.64 2.05
N ALA A 353 -6.87 -17.87 1.06
CA ALA A 353 -6.23 -16.61 0.67
C ALA A 353 -6.31 -15.55 1.78
N LEU A 354 -7.48 -15.30 2.35
CA LEU A 354 -7.66 -14.39 3.49
C LEU A 354 -6.80 -14.80 4.70
N MET A 355 -6.80 -16.08 5.05
CA MET A 355 -5.95 -16.62 6.12
C MET A 355 -4.46 -16.47 5.82
N SER A 356 -4.04 -16.61 4.57
CA SER A 356 -2.66 -16.36 4.16
C SER A 356 -2.28 -14.89 4.32
N ALA A 357 -3.12 -13.97 3.85
CA ALA A 357 -2.83 -12.54 3.86
C ALA A 357 -2.93 -11.88 5.24
N ARG A 358 -3.78 -12.39 6.14
CA ARG A 358 -4.02 -11.80 7.48
C ARG A 358 -3.18 -12.42 8.61
N ASP A 359 -2.34 -13.41 8.31
CA ASP A 359 -1.54 -14.14 9.30
C ASP A 359 -0.04 -13.86 9.13
N ASN A 360 0.46 -12.89 9.89
CA ASN A 360 1.84 -12.42 9.84
C ASN A 360 2.88 -13.49 10.19
N ARG A 361 2.48 -14.67 10.70
CA ARG A 361 3.37 -15.83 10.84
C ARG A 361 3.93 -16.25 9.48
N ARG A 362 3.15 -16.09 8.40
CA ARG A 362 3.54 -16.39 7.02
C ARG A 362 4.15 -15.17 6.33
N ARG A 363 5.44 -15.25 5.99
CA ARG A 363 6.10 -14.25 5.15
C ARG A 363 5.40 -14.15 3.79
N GLU A 364 5.30 -12.96 3.22
CA GLU A 364 4.68 -12.70 1.90
C GLU A 364 3.23 -13.23 1.75
N GLY A 365 2.49 -13.42 2.85
CA GLY A 365 1.17 -14.05 2.85
C GLY A 365 0.13 -13.41 1.92
N GLY A 366 0.23 -12.09 1.67
CA GLY A 366 -0.65 -11.36 0.75
C GLY A 366 -0.45 -11.73 -0.72
N ILE A 367 0.80 -11.94 -1.17
CA ILE A 367 1.07 -12.40 -2.55
C ILE A 367 0.82 -13.90 -2.71
N VAL A 368 0.97 -14.70 -1.64
CA VAL A 368 0.51 -16.11 -1.62
C VAL A 368 -1.01 -16.20 -1.82
N GLY A 369 -1.80 -15.45 -1.04
CA GLY A 369 -3.26 -15.42 -1.19
C GLY A 369 -3.72 -14.89 -2.56
N ALA A 370 -3.05 -13.85 -3.07
CA ALA A 370 -3.35 -13.29 -4.40
C ALA A 370 -2.97 -14.24 -5.56
N ALA A 371 -1.95 -15.09 -5.39
CA ALA A 371 -1.63 -16.13 -6.37
C ALA A 371 -2.67 -17.27 -6.34
N LEU A 372 -3.06 -17.72 -5.15
CA LEU A 372 -4.06 -18.78 -4.97
C LEU A 372 -5.41 -18.41 -5.62
N LEU A 373 -5.94 -17.21 -5.32
CA LEU A 373 -7.21 -16.76 -5.92
C LEU A 373 -7.09 -16.53 -7.44
N ARG A 374 -5.92 -16.11 -7.95
CA ARG A 374 -5.70 -16.01 -9.40
C ARG A 374 -5.72 -17.38 -10.08
N GLU A 375 -5.13 -18.39 -9.44
CA GLU A 375 -5.14 -19.76 -9.97
C GLU A 375 -6.56 -20.35 -9.94
N GLU A 376 -7.33 -20.13 -8.87
CA GLU A 376 -8.75 -20.50 -8.82
C GLU A 376 -9.57 -19.79 -9.92
N GLY A 377 -9.34 -18.50 -10.16
CA GLY A 377 -9.99 -17.77 -11.27
C GLY A 377 -9.56 -18.25 -12.67
N GLN A 378 -8.41 -18.91 -12.81
CA GLN A 378 -7.98 -19.58 -14.04
C GLN A 378 -8.61 -20.98 -14.17
N ARG A 379 -8.71 -21.74 -13.07
CA ARG A 379 -9.37 -23.05 -12.99
C ARG A 379 -10.89 -22.97 -13.18
N ARG A 380 -11.52 -21.84 -12.80
CA ARG A 380 -12.96 -21.59 -12.90
C ARG A 380 -13.30 -20.46 -13.90
N PRO A 381 -13.08 -20.68 -15.22
CA PRO A 381 -13.48 -19.72 -16.25
C PRO A 381 -15.00 -19.58 -16.39
N ASP A 382 -15.75 -20.50 -15.77
CA ASP A 382 -17.20 -20.57 -15.70
C ASP A 382 -17.81 -19.69 -14.59
N TYR A 383 -17.00 -19.24 -13.63
CA TYR A 383 -17.44 -18.43 -12.49
C TYR A 383 -16.66 -17.11 -12.41
N PRO A 384 -17.06 -16.07 -13.19
CA PRO A 384 -16.32 -14.81 -13.30
C PRO A 384 -16.01 -14.12 -11.98
N ASP A 385 -16.88 -14.28 -10.98
CA ASP A 385 -16.72 -13.66 -9.66
C ASP A 385 -15.46 -14.12 -8.91
N VAL A 386 -14.94 -15.31 -9.22
CA VAL A 386 -13.64 -15.78 -8.71
C VAL A 386 -12.49 -14.89 -9.23
N ARG A 387 -12.56 -14.47 -10.51
CA ARG A 387 -11.58 -13.56 -11.12
C ARG A 387 -11.73 -12.14 -10.58
N ASN A 388 -12.96 -11.64 -10.52
CA ASN A 388 -13.28 -10.33 -9.94
C ASN A 388 -12.73 -10.22 -8.50
N ARG A 389 -12.91 -11.26 -7.68
CA ARG A 389 -12.40 -11.30 -6.31
C ARG A 389 -10.88 -11.47 -6.25
N ALA A 390 -10.26 -12.21 -7.17
CA ALA A 390 -8.80 -12.32 -7.28
C ALA A 390 -8.12 -10.99 -7.61
N GLU A 391 -8.71 -10.20 -8.52
CA GLU A 391 -8.26 -8.85 -8.85
C GLU A 391 -8.37 -7.90 -7.66
N GLU A 392 -9.54 -7.88 -7.01
CA GLU A 392 -9.79 -7.05 -5.83
C GLU A 392 -8.85 -7.40 -4.68
N PHE A 393 -8.69 -8.69 -4.37
CA PHE A 393 -7.78 -9.19 -3.35
C PHE A 393 -6.33 -8.78 -3.65
N SER A 394 -5.87 -8.95 -4.89
CA SER A 394 -4.54 -8.46 -5.30
C SER A 394 -4.45 -6.93 -5.24
N GLY A 395 -5.55 -6.21 -5.41
CA GLY A 395 -5.67 -4.76 -5.25
C GLY A 395 -5.76 -4.25 -3.81
N PHE A 396 -5.85 -5.12 -2.81
CA PHE A 396 -5.78 -4.80 -1.38
C PHE A 396 -4.49 -5.33 -0.72
N HIS A 397 -4.14 -6.59 -0.95
CA HIS A 397 -3.08 -7.30 -0.20
C HIS A 397 -1.68 -7.26 -0.83
N THR A 398 -1.50 -6.56 -1.96
CA THR A 398 -0.19 -6.48 -2.64
C THR A 398 0.10 -5.12 -3.27
N PHE A 399 1.37 -4.73 -3.30
CA PHE A 399 1.88 -3.47 -3.87
C PHE A 399 3.10 -3.70 -4.78
N TYR A 400 3.53 -2.67 -5.51
CA TYR A 400 4.73 -2.70 -6.34
C TYR A 400 5.94 -2.07 -5.63
N ARG A 401 7.09 -2.75 -5.70
CA ARG A 401 8.35 -2.37 -5.08
C ARG A 401 9.42 -2.18 -6.14
N ASP A 402 10.15 -1.08 -6.08
CA ASP A 402 11.26 -0.77 -6.99
C ASP A 402 12.34 -1.86 -6.97
N LEU A 403 12.99 -2.03 -8.13
CA LEU A 403 14.20 -2.81 -8.31
C LEU A 403 15.30 -1.87 -8.82
N PHE A 404 16.46 -1.96 -8.20
CA PHE A 404 17.63 -1.16 -8.54
C PHE A 404 18.70 -2.06 -9.18
N PRO A 405 19.50 -1.54 -10.12
CA PRO A 405 20.55 -2.33 -10.77
C PRO A 405 21.74 -2.54 -9.80
N GLU A 406 22.27 -3.77 -9.80
CA GLU A 406 23.39 -4.19 -8.95
C GLU A 406 24.67 -3.36 -9.21
N GLU A 407 24.84 -2.90 -10.46
CA GLU A 407 25.89 -1.99 -10.89
C GLU A 407 25.30 -0.77 -11.62
N GLY A 408 25.84 0.42 -11.31
CA GLY A 408 25.40 1.68 -11.88
C GLY A 408 25.99 1.91 -13.27
N GLY A 409 25.15 2.30 -14.25
CA GLY A 409 25.62 2.67 -15.59
C GLY A 409 26.14 4.11 -15.65
N PRO A 410 27.00 4.45 -16.63
CA PRO A 410 27.57 5.80 -16.78
C PRO A 410 26.55 6.87 -17.25
N SER A 411 25.29 6.49 -17.51
CA SER A 411 24.32 7.30 -18.24
C SER A 411 23.34 8.06 -17.33
N ALA A 412 23.86 9.02 -16.57
CA ALA A 412 23.10 9.98 -15.74
C ALA A 412 22.31 9.40 -14.54
N ALA A 413 21.85 10.32 -13.68
CA ALA A 413 21.30 10.05 -12.35
C ALA A 413 20.03 9.18 -12.37
N PRO A 414 19.81 8.30 -11.37
CA PRO A 414 18.51 7.70 -11.12
C PRO A 414 17.52 8.79 -10.70
N ALA A 415 16.26 8.68 -11.15
CA ALA A 415 15.25 9.71 -10.92
C ALA A 415 13.95 9.11 -10.41
N PHE A 416 13.61 9.37 -9.14
CA PHE A 416 12.28 9.07 -8.62
C PHE A 416 11.22 9.97 -9.27
N ARG A 417 10.11 9.37 -9.70
CA ARG A 417 8.97 10.05 -10.35
C ARG A 417 7.67 9.40 -9.89
N TRP A 418 6.61 10.21 -9.84
CA TRP A 418 5.24 9.70 -9.83
C TRP A 418 4.77 9.52 -11.26
N PHE A 419 3.88 8.55 -11.51
CA PHE A 419 3.31 8.31 -12.83
C PHE A 419 1.87 7.79 -12.78
N LEU A 420 1.12 8.10 -13.84
CA LEU A 420 -0.17 7.47 -14.11
C LEU A 420 0.02 6.32 -15.12
N PRO A 421 -0.27 5.06 -14.76
CA PRO A 421 -0.21 3.93 -15.68
C PRO A 421 -1.46 3.87 -16.57
N SER A 422 -1.31 3.76 -17.89
CA SER A 422 -2.45 3.55 -18.80
C SER A 422 -3.20 2.25 -18.48
N ARG A 423 -4.53 2.34 -18.33
CA ARG A 423 -5.47 1.21 -18.27
C ARG A 423 -6.65 1.53 -19.20
N LEU A 424 -7.13 0.54 -19.93
CA LEU A 424 -8.29 0.68 -20.81
C LEU A 424 -9.60 0.42 -20.06
N ALA A 425 -10.70 0.99 -20.54
CA ALA A 425 -12.05 0.48 -20.28
C ALA A 425 -12.32 -0.81 -21.11
N GLU A 426 -13.45 -1.48 -20.84
CA GLU A 426 -14.00 -2.46 -21.79
C GLU A 426 -14.48 -1.75 -23.07
N PRO A 427 -14.48 -2.39 -24.26
CA PRO A 427 -14.81 -1.74 -25.53
C PRO A 427 -16.18 -1.05 -25.56
N ASP A 428 -17.19 -1.65 -24.93
CA ASP A 428 -18.56 -1.12 -24.80
C ASP A 428 -18.78 -0.33 -23.49
N GLY A 429 -17.73 -0.17 -22.67
CA GLY A 429 -17.80 0.38 -21.32
C GLY A 429 -17.70 1.90 -21.28
N HIS A 430 -18.78 2.58 -20.91
CA HIS A 430 -18.73 4.02 -20.65
C HIS A 430 -17.83 4.37 -19.44
N PRO A 431 -16.98 5.41 -19.52
CA PRO A 431 -16.18 5.88 -18.39
C PRO A 431 -17.08 6.55 -17.33
N PHE A 432 -17.55 5.79 -16.34
CA PHE A 432 -18.35 6.34 -15.26
C PHE A 432 -17.57 7.39 -14.45
N GLY A 433 -18.13 8.60 -14.36
CA GLY A 433 -17.59 9.67 -13.51
C GLY A 433 -17.58 9.22 -12.05
N ARG A 434 -16.39 9.13 -11.45
CA ARG A 434 -16.21 8.55 -10.12
C ARG A 434 -16.91 9.37 -9.04
N ALA A 435 -17.71 8.70 -8.22
CA ALA A 435 -18.03 9.19 -6.89
C ALA A 435 -16.84 8.94 -5.96
N VAL A 436 -16.51 9.94 -5.14
CA VAL A 436 -15.42 9.88 -4.17
C VAL A 436 -15.82 10.70 -2.94
N GLY A 437 -15.53 10.19 -1.74
CA GLY A 437 -15.70 10.94 -0.49
C GLY A 437 -14.44 11.73 -0.14
N GLU A 438 -14.60 12.95 0.33
CA GLU A 438 -13.50 13.85 0.73
C GLU A 438 -12.55 13.18 1.75
N GLN A 439 -13.09 12.36 2.66
CA GLN A 439 -12.32 11.63 3.66
C GLN A 439 -11.35 10.57 3.09
N GLN A 440 -11.52 10.16 1.83
CA GLN A 440 -10.64 9.19 1.15
C GLN A 440 -9.56 9.84 0.27
N THR A 441 -9.56 11.17 0.13
CA THR A 441 -8.62 11.91 -0.76
C THR A 441 -7.17 11.47 -0.53
N THR A 442 -6.73 11.42 0.73
CA THR A 442 -5.36 11.02 1.11
C THR A 442 -5.00 9.60 0.68
N GLU A 443 -5.84 8.61 0.99
CA GLU A 443 -5.56 7.20 0.68
C GLU A 443 -5.67 6.90 -0.81
N LEU A 444 -6.49 7.64 -1.54
CA LEU A 444 -6.50 7.60 -3.00
C LEU A 444 -5.21 8.19 -3.58
N VAL A 445 -4.74 9.34 -3.08
CA VAL A 445 -3.44 9.90 -3.48
C VAL A 445 -2.27 8.95 -3.16
N ARG A 446 -2.33 8.16 -2.08
CA ARG A 446 -1.34 7.08 -1.81
C ARG A 446 -1.34 5.95 -2.85
N MET A 447 -2.40 5.77 -3.63
CA MET A 447 -2.43 4.79 -4.73
C MET A 447 -1.64 5.25 -5.98
N LEU A 448 -1.13 6.48 -5.99
CA LEU A 448 -0.34 7.00 -7.11
C LEU A 448 0.90 6.13 -7.31
N ALA A 449 1.12 5.66 -8.54
CA ALA A 449 2.30 4.85 -8.82
C ALA A 449 3.54 5.75 -8.76
N GLY A 450 4.53 5.36 -7.98
CA GLY A 450 5.84 6.01 -7.91
C GLY A 450 6.93 4.99 -8.17
N GLY A 451 8.06 5.42 -8.74
CA GLY A 451 9.20 4.54 -8.97
C GLY A 451 10.46 5.27 -9.43
N THR A 452 11.59 4.59 -9.29
CA THR A 452 12.92 5.11 -9.64
C THR A 452 13.29 4.72 -11.07
N PHE A 453 13.40 5.71 -11.95
CA PHE A 453 13.76 5.52 -13.33
C PHE A 453 15.29 5.51 -13.49
N HIS A 454 15.81 4.46 -14.14
CA HIS A 454 17.21 4.29 -14.50
C HIS A 454 17.36 4.29 -16.02
N ASN A 455 18.35 5.01 -16.56
CA ASN A 455 18.62 5.00 -18.00
C ASN A 455 19.30 3.68 -18.41
N VAL A 456 18.58 2.84 -19.16
CA VAL A 456 19.10 1.56 -19.67
C VAL A 456 20.22 1.81 -20.69
N PRO A 457 21.36 1.11 -20.60
CA PRO A 457 22.48 1.30 -21.51
C PRO A 457 22.14 0.83 -22.94
N PHE A 458 22.83 1.44 -23.91
CA PHE A 458 22.79 1.06 -25.33
C PHE A 458 24.09 0.33 -25.71
N GLY A 459 23.98 -0.69 -26.57
CA GLY A 459 25.12 -1.46 -27.07
C GLY A 459 24.95 -2.98 -26.91
N ASN A 460 25.58 -3.73 -27.82
CA ASN A 460 25.55 -5.19 -27.77
C ASN A 460 26.35 -5.72 -26.57
N GLY A 461 25.65 -6.35 -25.62
CA GLY A 461 26.23 -7.04 -24.46
C GLY A 461 26.05 -6.31 -23.13
N THR A 462 25.82 -5.00 -23.12
CA THR A 462 25.53 -4.24 -21.89
C THR A 462 24.08 -4.42 -21.45
N ALA A 463 23.87 -4.92 -20.23
CA ALA A 463 22.55 -5.06 -19.61
C ALA A 463 22.64 -4.72 -18.11
N TYR A 464 21.60 -4.09 -17.56
CA TYR A 464 21.47 -3.98 -16.10
C TYR A 464 21.00 -5.30 -15.52
N LEU A 465 21.67 -5.74 -14.44
CA LEU A 465 21.31 -6.90 -13.65
C LEU A 465 20.57 -6.44 -12.39
N TYR A 466 19.35 -6.94 -12.18
CA TYR A 466 18.53 -6.66 -11.00
C TYR A 466 18.36 -7.95 -10.21
N ARG A 467 18.69 -7.95 -8.91
CA ARG A 467 18.50 -9.11 -8.04
C ARG A 467 17.14 -9.08 -7.36
N LEU A 468 16.47 -10.23 -7.35
CA LEU A 468 15.19 -10.43 -6.68
C LEU A 468 15.40 -11.16 -5.36
N PRO A 469 14.64 -10.83 -4.29
CA PRO A 469 14.59 -11.67 -3.11
C PRO A 469 13.90 -13.00 -3.42
N ALA A 470 14.11 -14.00 -2.57
CA ALA A 470 13.32 -15.22 -2.58
C ALA A 470 11.83 -14.87 -2.37
N ARG A 471 10.93 -15.52 -3.12
CA ARG A 471 9.49 -15.27 -3.11
C ARG A 471 8.72 -16.55 -2.86
N PHE A 472 7.62 -16.44 -2.12
CA PHE A 472 6.81 -17.60 -1.73
C PHE A 472 5.70 -17.96 -2.74
N ALA A 473 5.41 -17.08 -3.71
CA ALA A 473 4.40 -17.32 -4.75
C ALA A 473 4.73 -16.61 -6.07
N PRO A 474 4.15 -17.05 -7.21
CA PRO A 474 4.27 -16.35 -8.50
C PRO A 474 3.70 -14.92 -8.42
N SER A 475 4.41 -13.98 -9.05
CA SER A 475 4.14 -12.55 -8.96
C SER A 475 4.10 -11.89 -10.34
N LEU A 476 4.14 -10.56 -10.38
CA LEU A 476 4.22 -9.74 -11.59
C LEU A 476 5.46 -8.84 -11.52
N LEU A 477 6.20 -8.76 -12.64
CA LEU A 477 7.23 -7.77 -12.89
C LEU A 477 6.60 -6.65 -13.72
N ARG A 478 6.69 -5.41 -13.26
CA ARG A 478 6.21 -4.22 -13.95
C ARG A 478 7.40 -3.48 -14.57
N VAL A 479 7.30 -3.17 -15.85
CA VAL A 479 8.22 -2.27 -16.57
C VAL A 479 7.45 -0.99 -16.87
N ALA A 480 7.99 0.16 -16.47
CA ALA A 480 7.41 1.47 -16.72
C ALA A 480 8.40 2.38 -17.46
N VAL A 481 7.93 3.07 -18.51
CA VAL A 481 8.71 3.97 -19.37
C VAL A 481 7.94 5.29 -19.49
N PRO A 482 8.57 6.47 -19.30
CA PRO A 482 7.89 7.75 -19.47
C PRO A 482 7.38 7.90 -20.90
N THR A 483 6.13 8.35 -21.06
CA THR A 483 5.48 8.45 -22.37
C THR A 483 6.25 9.36 -23.34
N GLU A 484 6.86 10.44 -22.83
CA GLU A 484 7.71 11.36 -23.58
C GLU A 484 9.07 10.76 -24.02
N SER A 485 9.44 9.58 -23.50
CA SER A 485 10.66 8.85 -23.85
C SER A 485 10.46 7.69 -24.82
N LEU A 486 9.20 7.40 -25.21
CA LEU A 486 8.88 6.39 -26.20
C LEU A 486 9.39 6.80 -27.59
N GLN A 487 9.88 5.82 -28.35
CA GLN A 487 10.33 6.01 -29.73
C GLN A 487 9.81 4.86 -30.58
N GLU A 488 9.12 5.16 -31.69
CA GLU A 488 8.52 4.16 -32.57
C GLU A 488 9.58 3.15 -33.04
N GLY A 489 9.32 1.86 -32.84
CA GLY A 489 10.23 0.77 -33.21
C GLY A 489 11.47 0.61 -32.31
N ALA A 490 11.59 1.37 -31.22
CA ALA A 490 12.59 1.09 -30.19
C ALA A 490 12.18 -0.12 -29.34
N GLU A 491 13.17 -0.86 -28.82
CA GLU A 491 12.93 -2.11 -28.10
C GLU A 491 13.69 -2.21 -26.78
N LEU A 492 13.06 -2.91 -25.83
CA LEU A 492 13.69 -3.44 -24.60
C LEU A 492 13.63 -4.97 -24.62
N ALA A 493 14.70 -5.61 -24.15
CA ALA A 493 14.72 -7.04 -23.86
C ALA A 493 14.79 -7.26 -22.33
N VAL A 494 13.83 -8.02 -21.81
CA VAL A 494 13.72 -8.42 -20.40
C VAL A 494 13.99 -9.92 -20.30
N GLN A 495 15.07 -10.31 -19.61
CA GLN A 495 15.48 -11.71 -19.47
C GLN A 495 15.37 -12.17 -18.02
N TYR A 496 14.81 -13.36 -17.79
CA TYR A 496 14.68 -13.98 -16.45
C TYR A 496 15.74 -15.04 -16.24
N ASP A 497 16.67 -14.80 -15.32
CA ASP A 497 17.91 -15.57 -15.20
C ASP A 497 18.49 -15.85 -16.61
N ASP A 498 18.68 -17.11 -16.98
CA ASP A 498 19.22 -17.52 -18.30
C ASP A 498 18.14 -17.97 -19.32
N SER A 499 16.86 -17.67 -19.06
CA SER A 499 15.74 -17.93 -19.99
C SER A 499 15.83 -17.08 -21.27
N PRO A 500 15.08 -17.40 -22.35
CA PRO A 500 14.95 -16.49 -23.50
C PRO A 500 14.38 -15.11 -23.11
N PRO A 501 14.87 -14.00 -23.71
CA PRO A 501 14.39 -12.66 -23.39
C PRO A 501 13.00 -12.37 -23.98
N GLN A 502 12.11 -11.81 -23.17
CA GLN A 502 10.86 -11.20 -23.66
C GLN A 502 11.18 -9.84 -24.29
N ARG A 503 10.71 -9.63 -25.53
CA ARG A 503 10.85 -8.35 -26.26
C ARG A 503 9.67 -7.44 -25.95
N LEU A 504 9.95 -6.19 -25.62
CA LEU A 504 8.98 -5.11 -25.51
C LEU A 504 9.25 -4.10 -26.62
N VAL A 505 8.24 -3.80 -27.43
CA VAL A 505 8.29 -2.85 -28.55
C VAL A 505 7.64 -1.53 -28.13
N MET A 506 8.16 -0.41 -28.62
CA MET A 506 7.63 0.92 -28.34
C MET A 506 6.90 1.52 -29.54
N THR A 507 5.76 2.15 -29.24
CA THR A 507 4.88 2.84 -30.18
C THR A 507 4.57 4.24 -29.65
N ARG A 508 3.96 5.12 -30.46
CA ARG A 508 3.55 6.47 -30.05
C ARG A 508 2.07 6.52 -29.62
N PRO A 509 1.76 6.67 -28.32
CA PRO A 509 0.41 6.91 -27.84
C PRO A 509 0.03 8.40 -27.98
N PRO A 510 -1.27 8.77 -27.82
CA PRO A 510 -2.40 7.87 -27.58
C PRO A 510 -2.87 7.13 -28.85
N GLU A 511 -3.16 5.85 -28.70
CA GLU A 511 -3.66 4.96 -29.78
C GLU A 511 -5.19 4.87 -29.78
N LEU A 512 -5.86 5.44 -28.77
CA LEU A 512 -7.31 5.53 -28.64
C LEU A 512 -7.72 6.97 -28.30
N PRO A 513 -8.94 7.42 -28.65
CA PRO A 513 -9.45 8.75 -28.32
C PRO A 513 -9.58 9.00 -26.81
N ASP A 514 -9.50 10.29 -26.42
CA ASP A 514 -9.77 10.74 -25.05
C ASP A 514 -11.15 10.24 -24.56
N GLY A 515 -11.20 9.77 -23.32
CA GLY A 515 -12.40 9.17 -22.70
C GLY A 515 -12.47 7.64 -22.76
N THR A 516 -11.68 6.97 -23.62
CA THR A 516 -11.53 5.50 -23.58
C THR A 516 -10.71 5.00 -22.38
N VAL A 517 -9.88 5.88 -21.81
CA VAL A 517 -9.12 5.66 -20.58
C VAL A 517 -9.94 6.17 -19.40
N PRO A 518 -10.39 5.31 -18.47
CA PRO A 518 -11.08 5.75 -17.28
C PRO A 518 -10.09 6.38 -16.28
N VAL A 519 -10.42 7.59 -15.81
CA VAL A 519 -9.73 8.29 -14.71
C VAL A 519 -9.37 7.30 -13.60
N LEU A 520 -8.14 7.31 -13.09
CA LEU A 520 -7.70 6.35 -12.06
C LEU A 520 -8.16 6.75 -10.64
N PRO A 521 -8.19 5.82 -9.66
CA PRO A 521 -8.50 6.17 -8.27
C PRO A 521 -7.52 7.22 -7.71
N ALA A 522 -6.22 7.06 -8.00
CA ALA A 522 -5.18 8.00 -7.57
C ALA A 522 -5.29 9.38 -8.24
N GLU A 523 -5.69 9.40 -9.50
CA GLU A 523 -5.91 10.61 -10.29
C GLU A 523 -7.11 11.39 -9.77
N ALA A 524 -8.23 10.70 -9.46
CA ALA A 524 -9.37 11.32 -8.79
C ALA A 524 -9.00 11.89 -7.42
N GLY A 525 -8.19 11.17 -6.62
CA GLY A 525 -7.64 11.69 -5.37
C GLY A 525 -6.77 12.94 -5.56
N LEU A 526 -5.92 12.97 -6.59
CA LEU A 526 -5.13 14.16 -6.94
C LEU A 526 -6.02 15.35 -7.35
N LEU A 527 -7.04 15.13 -8.17
CA LEU A 527 -7.97 16.19 -8.60
C LEU A 527 -8.69 16.81 -7.38
N MET A 528 -9.20 15.99 -6.47
CA MET A 528 -9.81 16.48 -5.22
C MET A 528 -8.82 17.24 -4.33
N LEU A 529 -7.58 16.78 -4.23
CA LEU A 529 -6.50 17.49 -3.51
C LEU A 529 -6.15 18.84 -4.17
N ALA A 530 -6.40 18.99 -5.47
CA ALA A 530 -6.25 20.26 -6.18
C ALA A 530 -7.36 21.23 -5.81
N GLU A 531 -8.61 20.74 -5.82
CA GLU A 531 -9.82 21.51 -5.55
C GLU A 531 -9.90 21.96 -4.09
N SER A 532 -9.71 21.05 -3.13
CA SER A 532 -9.83 21.33 -1.70
C SER A 532 -8.79 22.35 -1.18
N HIS A 533 -7.61 22.39 -1.79
CA HIS A 533 -6.52 23.29 -1.38
C HIS A 533 -6.27 24.46 -2.35
N ASN A 534 -7.04 24.57 -3.43
CA ASN A 534 -6.95 25.62 -4.46
C ASN A 534 -5.49 25.85 -4.92
N SER A 535 -4.80 24.77 -5.31
CA SER A 535 -3.35 24.79 -5.57
C SER A 535 -3.01 25.25 -7.00
N PRO A 536 -2.26 26.36 -7.19
CA PRO A 536 -1.74 26.76 -8.50
C PRO A 536 -0.47 25.99 -8.93
N TRP A 537 0.03 25.08 -8.10
CA TRP A 537 1.26 24.32 -8.35
C TRP A 537 0.94 22.91 -8.88
N PRO A 538 1.83 22.30 -9.71
CA PRO A 538 1.76 20.87 -10.00
C PRO A 538 1.84 20.08 -8.69
N LEU A 539 0.75 19.40 -8.36
CA LEU A 539 0.43 18.98 -6.99
C LEU A 539 1.55 18.15 -6.35
N THR A 540 2.09 17.19 -7.11
CA THR A 540 3.11 16.25 -6.63
C THR A 540 4.47 16.91 -6.33
N LEU A 541 4.68 18.18 -6.67
CA LEU A 541 5.90 18.94 -6.39
C LEU A 541 5.85 19.78 -5.09
N GLY A 542 4.71 19.86 -4.39
CA GLY A 542 4.58 20.78 -3.26
C GLY A 542 3.31 20.64 -2.44
N GLY A 543 2.95 21.72 -1.71
CA GLY A 543 1.68 21.88 -1.02
C GLY A 543 1.22 20.68 -0.17
N ALA A 544 -0.09 20.42 -0.20
CA ALA A 544 -0.71 19.36 0.59
C ALA A 544 -0.20 17.94 0.25
N PHE A 545 0.15 17.68 -1.01
CA PHE A 545 0.77 16.40 -1.41
C PHE A 545 2.06 16.12 -0.63
N SER A 546 2.80 17.16 -0.23
CA SER A 546 4.04 17.03 0.54
C SER A 546 3.85 16.56 1.98
N GLY A 547 2.60 16.40 2.44
CA GLY A 547 2.24 15.67 3.67
C GLY A 547 1.83 14.21 3.44
N ILE A 548 1.60 13.80 2.19
CA ILE A 548 1.11 12.47 1.80
C ILE A 548 2.25 11.63 1.18
N GLY A 549 3.10 12.24 0.36
CA GLY A 549 4.18 11.57 -0.37
C GLY A 549 5.41 12.44 -0.62
N ALA A 550 6.51 11.81 -1.04
CA ALA A 550 7.76 12.49 -1.39
C ALA A 550 7.56 13.39 -2.62
N PRO A 551 7.89 14.70 -2.57
CA PRO A 551 7.66 15.60 -3.70
C PRO A 551 8.52 15.27 -4.92
N ALA A 552 7.88 14.97 -6.04
CA ALA A 552 8.53 14.61 -7.31
C ALA A 552 7.61 14.91 -8.52
N PRO A 553 8.15 15.06 -9.75
CA PRO A 553 7.32 15.25 -10.95
C PRO A 553 6.37 14.07 -11.19
N LEU A 554 5.16 14.39 -11.64
CA LEU A 554 4.17 13.45 -12.17
C LEU A 554 4.32 13.35 -13.70
N LEU A 555 4.36 12.12 -14.22
CA LEU A 555 4.52 11.82 -15.65
C LEU A 555 3.39 10.91 -16.17
N GLY A 556 3.15 10.92 -17.47
CA GLY A 556 2.51 9.78 -18.14
C GLY A 556 3.52 8.65 -18.27
N ALA A 557 3.11 7.39 -18.03
CA ALA A 557 3.99 6.25 -18.25
C ALA A 557 3.30 5.12 -19.01
N ALA A 558 4.00 4.64 -20.02
CA ALA A 558 3.72 3.36 -20.65
C ALA A 558 4.11 2.25 -19.68
N VAL A 559 3.18 1.36 -19.36
CA VAL A 559 3.38 0.31 -18.35
C VAL A 559 2.98 -1.04 -18.92
N VAL A 560 3.81 -2.05 -18.68
CA VAL A 560 3.50 -3.43 -19.00
C VAL A 560 3.82 -4.35 -17.83
N GLU A 561 2.92 -5.31 -17.58
CA GLU A 561 3.06 -6.27 -16.49
C GLU A 561 3.34 -7.68 -17.07
N LEU A 562 4.42 -8.29 -16.60
CA LEU A 562 4.97 -9.55 -17.07
C LEU A 562 4.82 -10.59 -15.95
N PRO A 563 4.36 -11.82 -16.21
CA PRO A 563 4.37 -12.88 -15.21
C PRO A 563 5.79 -13.12 -14.67
N LEU A 564 5.95 -13.19 -13.35
CA LEU A 564 7.24 -13.39 -12.67
C LEU A 564 7.18 -14.66 -11.81
N PRO A 565 7.68 -15.81 -12.30
CA PRO A 565 7.72 -17.06 -11.52
C PRO A 565 8.50 -16.87 -10.21
N HIS A 566 8.11 -17.59 -9.15
CA HIS A 566 8.69 -17.41 -7.81
C HIS A 566 10.18 -17.77 -7.74
N HIS A 567 10.64 -18.71 -8.56
CA HIS A 567 12.01 -19.20 -8.58
C HIS A 567 13.01 -18.24 -9.26
N VAL A 568 12.55 -17.25 -10.03
CA VAL A 568 13.44 -16.35 -10.78
C VAL A 568 14.29 -15.52 -9.80
N THR A 569 15.62 -15.56 -9.94
CA THR A 569 16.54 -14.93 -8.98
C THR A 569 17.04 -13.56 -9.45
N ALA A 570 17.11 -13.35 -10.76
CA ALA A 570 17.54 -12.10 -11.36
C ALA A 570 16.77 -11.76 -12.65
N VAL A 571 16.71 -10.46 -12.94
CA VAL A 571 16.22 -9.92 -14.21
C VAL A 571 17.36 -9.17 -14.89
N ARG A 572 17.58 -9.42 -16.18
CA ARG A 572 18.51 -8.63 -17.02
C ARG A 572 17.69 -7.75 -17.96
N LEU A 573 17.98 -6.46 -17.98
CA LEU A 573 17.31 -5.46 -18.82
C LEU A 573 18.32 -4.79 -19.76
N ARG A 574 18.03 -4.78 -21.06
CA ARG A 574 18.85 -4.09 -22.08
C ARG A 574 17.98 -3.42 -23.12
N LYS A 575 18.48 -2.34 -23.71
CA LYS A 575 17.91 -1.76 -24.94
C LYS A 575 18.35 -2.62 -26.14
N VAL A 576 17.48 -2.77 -27.12
CA VAL A 576 17.76 -3.49 -28.37
C VAL A 576 17.75 -2.49 -29.53
N GLY A 577 18.65 -2.69 -30.51
CA GLY A 577 18.86 -1.77 -31.63
C GLY A 577 19.99 -0.77 -31.40
N GLY A 578 20.23 0.08 -32.41
CA GLY A 578 21.38 0.99 -32.49
C GLY A 578 21.17 2.42 -31.99
N ASP A 579 19.98 2.78 -31.50
CA ASP A 579 19.72 4.14 -31.00
C ASP A 579 20.49 4.42 -29.70
N THR A 580 21.39 5.40 -29.74
CA THR A 580 22.28 5.79 -28.63
C THR A 580 21.61 6.68 -27.58
N LYS A 581 20.33 7.07 -27.73
CA LYS A 581 19.65 7.84 -26.69
C LYS A 581 19.46 7.00 -25.41
N PRO A 582 19.79 7.54 -24.23
CA PRO A 582 19.42 6.94 -22.95
C PRO A 582 17.91 6.73 -22.86
N LEU A 583 17.48 5.57 -22.34
CA LEU A 583 16.08 5.20 -22.21
C LEU A 583 15.73 5.03 -20.72
N PRO A 584 15.03 5.98 -20.07
CA PRO A 584 14.66 5.87 -18.67
C PRO A 584 13.59 4.80 -18.48
N VAL A 585 13.87 3.82 -17.63
CA VAL A 585 12.96 2.73 -17.26
C VAL A 585 12.93 2.58 -15.74
N ALA A 586 11.74 2.55 -15.16
CA ALA A 586 11.53 2.06 -13.81
C ALA A 586 11.15 0.58 -13.86
N LEU A 587 11.82 -0.24 -13.05
CA LEU A 587 11.56 -1.67 -12.93
C LEU A 587 11.03 -1.95 -11.53
N GLN A 588 9.90 -2.64 -11.42
CA GLN A 588 9.26 -2.94 -10.14
C GLN A 588 8.76 -4.39 -10.11
N TYR A 589 8.64 -5.00 -8.94
CA TYR A 589 7.96 -6.29 -8.80
C TYR A 589 6.85 -6.21 -7.74
N ARG A 590 5.84 -7.07 -7.88
CA ARG A 590 4.71 -7.14 -6.95
C ARG A 590 5.04 -8.02 -5.74
N THR A 591 4.56 -7.64 -4.57
CA THR A 591 4.87 -8.27 -3.27
C THR A 591 3.85 -7.78 -2.23
N SER A 592 3.88 -8.30 -1.01
CA SER A 592 3.00 -7.83 0.09
C SER A 592 3.80 -7.22 1.23
N GLY A 593 3.09 -6.52 2.12
CA GLY A 593 3.59 -6.19 3.45
C GLY A 593 3.16 -7.26 4.46
N PRO A 594 3.44 -7.04 5.76
CA PRO A 594 2.66 -7.67 6.82
C PRO A 594 1.20 -7.19 6.79
N TYR A 595 0.28 -8.01 7.29
CA TYR A 595 -1.07 -7.61 7.66
C TYR A 595 -1.02 -6.45 8.68
N ARG A 596 -1.93 -5.49 8.48
CA ARG A 596 -2.11 -4.31 9.33
C ARG A 596 -3.60 -4.00 9.52
N MET A 597 -4.10 -4.09 10.74
CA MET A 597 -5.48 -3.73 11.10
C MET A 597 -5.83 -2.29 10.71
N ALA A 598 -7.08 -2.04 10.33
CA ALA A 598 -7.67 -0.69 10.31
C ALA A 598 -7.88 -0.16 11.74
N GLU A 599 -8.08 1.15 11.92
CA GLU A 599 -8.41 1.71 13.24
C GLU A 599 -9.69 1.06 13.79
N THR A 600 -10.76 1.04 12.98
CA THR A 600 -12.06 0.49 13.40
C THR A 600 -11.97 -1.01 13.71
N GLU A 601 -11.13 -1.75 12.99
CA GLU A 601 -10.86 -3.18 13.19
C GLU A 601 -10.07 -3.44 14.49
N PHE A 602 -9.03 -2.64 14.75
CA PHE A 602 -8.27 -2.69 16.01
C PHE A 602 -9.15 -2.36 17.22
N LEU A 603 -10.00 -1.34 17.12
CA LEU A 603 -10.93 -0.96 18.18
C LEU A 603 -12.03 -2.02 18.41
N GLU A 604 -12.47 -2.72 17.36
CA GLU A 604 -13.35 -3.90 17.53
C GLU A 604 -12.63 -5.00 18.31
N ALA A 605 -11.37 -5.29 17.98
CA ALA A 605 -10.60 -6.34 18.62
C ALA A 605 -10.22 -6.01 20.08
N GLU A 606 -9.84 -4.75 20.38
CA GLU A 606 -9.67 -4.23 21.75
C GLU A 606 -10.95 -4.44 22.57
N SER A 607 -12.11 -4.10 22.00
CA SER A 607 -13.42 -4.29 22.62
C SER A 607 -13.80 -5.77 22.82
N ALA A 608 -13.42 -6.66 21.89
CA ALA A 608 -13.73 -8.09 21.96
C ALA A 608 -12.91 -8.85 23.01
N LEU A 609 -11.69 -8.42 23.34
CA LEU A 609 -10.88 -9.01 24.41
C LEU A 609 -11.31 -8.58 25.82
N GLY A 610 -12.00 -7.44 25.93
CA GLY A 610 -12.45 -6.81 27.17
C GLY A 610 -11.40 -5.89 27.80
N GLN A 611 -11.85 -4.84 28.50
CA GLN A 611 -10.98 -3.83 29.11
C GLN A 611 -10.15 -4.39 30.29
N GLY A 612 -9.00 -3.74 30.56
CA GLY A 612 -8.22 -3.94 31.79
C GLY A 612 -7.07 -4.95 31.70
N GLY A 613 -5.96 -4.57 31.06
CA GLY A 613 -4.69 -5.32 31.09
C GLY A 613 -4.66 -6.67 30.36
N SER A 614 -5.78 -7.08 29.77
CA SER A 614 -5.94 -8.24 28.89
C SER A 614 -4.94 -8.23 27.73
N THR A 615 -4.85 -7.12 26.99
CA THR A 615 -3.96 -6.95 25.83
C THR A 615 -2.49 -7.05 26.21
N PHE A 616 -2.06 -6.39 27.30
CA PHE A 616 -0.68 -6.50 27.80
C PHE A 616 -0.32 -7.94 28.18
N ARG A 617 -1.25 -8.67 28.83
CA ARG A 617 -1.05 -10.08 29.18
C ARG A 617 -0.92 -10.96 27.92
N ALA A 618 -1.83 -10.81 26.96
CA ALA A 618 -1.78 -11.56 25.70
C ALA A 618 -0.48 -11.30 24.92
N PHE A 619 -0.07 -10.03 24.82
CA PHE A 619 1.20 -9.64 24.19
C PHE A 619 2.41 -10.23 24.93
N ARG A 620 2.46 -10.15 26.26
CA ARG A 620 3.51 -10.78 27.07
C ARG A 620 3.58 -12.29 26.82
N ASP A 621 2.43 -12.95 26.76
CA ASP A 621 2.36 -14.41 26.61
C ASP A 621 2.67 -14.83 25.15
N LEU A 622 2.46 -13.95 24.17
CA LEU A 622 3.00 -14.07 22.80
C LEU A 622 4.53 -13.83 22.76
N VAL A 623 5.03 -12.88 23.55
CA VAL A 623 6.46 -12.57 23.70
C VAL A 623 7.21 -13.70 24.44
N ALA A 624 6.54 -14.49 25.27
CA ALA A 624 7.09 -15.68 25.91
C ALA A 624 7.11 -16.94 25.00
N ARG A 625 6.08 -17.13 24.15
CA ARG A 625 6.04 -18.21 23.14
C ARG A 625 7.08 -17.95 22.05
N ASP A 626 7.91 -18.94 21.68
CA ASP A 626 8.82 -18.70 20.56
C ASP A 626 8.03 -18.48 19.24
N ALA A 627 8.51 -17.55 18.41
CA ALA A 627 7.82 -17.06 17.22
C ALA A 627 8.06 -17.98 16.01
N GLN A 628 9.01 -18.93 16.11
CA GLN A 628 9.15 -20.02 15.16
C GLN A 628 8.30 -21.22 15.60
N THR A 629 8.06 -21.42 16.90
CA THR A 629 7.12 -22.46 17.40
C THR A 629 5.66 -22.03 17.39
N ALA A 630 5.36 -20.72 17.36
CA ALA A 630 4.01 -20.18 17.14
C ALA A 630 3.41 -20.56 15.76
N ASN A 631 4.20 -21.18 14.88
CA ASN A 631 3.77 -21.83 13.65
C ASN A 631 2.97 -23.14 13.89
N HIS A 632 2.69 -23.52 15.13
CA HIS A 632 1.81 -24.65 15.46
C HIS A 632 0.54 -24.12 16.13
N ALA A 633 -0.45 -23.77 15.31
CA ALA A 633 -1.78 -23.42 15.80
C ALA A 633 -2.60 -24.69 16.04
N THR A 634 -3.24 -24.79 17.21
CA THR A 634 -4.34 -25.74 17.41
C THR A 634 -5.47 -25.39 16.44
N PRO A 635 -6.05 -26.34 15.68
CA PRO A 635 -7.27 -26.10 14.92
C PRO A 635 -8.41 -25.61 15.83
N PHE A 636 -9.21 -24.67 15.34
CA PHE A 636 -10.36 -24.16 16.09
C PHE A 636 -11.63 -24.99 15.84
N SER A 637 -12.62 -24.80 16.71
CA SER A 637 -14.01 -25.08 16.33
C SER A 637 -14.42 -24.17 15.16
N PRO A 638 -15.20 -24.64 14.18
CA PRO A 638 -15.80 -23.77 13.17
C PRO A 638 -16.65 -22.65 13.80
N LEU A 639 -17.23 -22.88 14.98
CA LEU A 639 -18.02 -21.92 15.76
C LEU A 639 -17.16 -21.05 16.70
N ALA A 640 -15.96 -20.67 16.26
CA ALA A 640 -15.02 -19.83 17.03
C ALA A 640 -15.68 -18.55 17.56
N GLU A 641 -15.51 -18.25 18.85
CA GLU A 641 -16.13 -17.08 19.47
C GLU A 641 -15.48 -15.77 18.97
N ARG A 642 -16.25 -14.65 19.01
CA ARG A 642 -15.77 -13.31 18.61
C ARG A 642 -14.42 -12.93 19.25
N ARG A 643 -14.21 -13.35 20.51
CA ARG A 643 -12.99 -13.14 21.28
C ARG A 643 -11.78 -13.89 20.73
N GLU A 644 -11.98 -15.09 20.20
CA GLU A 644 -10.94 -16.01 19.72
C GLU A 644 -10.40 -15.58 18.35
N VAL A 645 -11.29 -15.15 17.44
CA VAL A 645 -10.89 -14.54 16.15
C VAL A 645 -10.13 -13.23 16.38
N ALA A 646 -10.67 -12.32 17.21
CA ALA A 646 -10.02 -11.07 17.58
C ALA A 646 -8.64 -11.29 18.24
N GLY A 647 -8.51 -12.36 19.05
CA GLY A 647 -7.23 -12.78 19.63
C GLY A 647 -6.19 -13.15 18.57
N LYS A 648 -6.52 -14.02 17.62
CA LYS A 648 -5.60 -14.42 16.52
C LYS A 648 -5.17 -13.23 15.66
N GLU A 649 -6.10 -12.35 15.29
CA GLU A 649 -5.79 -11.18 14.48
C GLU A 649 -4.91 -10.17 15.25
N LEU A 650 -5.14 -9.97 16.55
CA LEU A 650 -4.26 -9.14 17.39
C LEU A 650 -2.87 -9.77 17.59
N GLU A 651 -2.76 -11.09 17.75
CA GLU A 651 -1.46 -11.78 17.75
C GLU A 651 -0.71 -11.57 16.42
N SER A 652 -1.44 -11.61 15.29
CA SER A 652 -0.91 -11.32 13.96
C SER A 652 -0.43 -9.87 13.84
N GLU A 653 -1.28 -8.90 14.20
CA GLU A 653 -0.98 -7.45 14.19
C GLU A 653 0.27 -7.12 15.02
N GLN A 654 0.43 -7.77 16.18
CA GLN A 654 1.53 -7.55 17.13
C GLN A 654 2.82 -8.31 16.76
N LEU A 655 2.77 -9.34 15.91
CA LEU A 655 3.94 -10.18 15.61
C LEU A 655 5.16 -9.42 15.04
N PRO A 656 5.02 -8.39 14.17
CA PRO A 656 6.15 -7.55 13.75
C PRO A 656 6.88 -6.86 14.91
N LEU A 657 6.15 -6.40 15.94
CA LEU A 657 6.72 -5.82 17.15
C LEU A 657 7.47 -6.86 17.99
N VAL A 658 6.92 -8.08 18.12
CA VAL A 658 7.60 -9.21 18.80
C VAL A 658 8.89 -9.62 18.07
N ARG A 659 8.84 -9.71 16.73
CA ARG A 659 10.03 -9.97 15.89
C ARG A 659 11.11 -8.90 16.06
N LEU A 660 10.71 -7.63 16.12
CA LEU A 660 11.64 -6.51 16.37
C LEU A 660 12.30 -6.64 17.73
N ILE A 661 11.53 -6.78 18.81
CA ILE A 661 12.03 -6.91 20.19
C ILE A 661 13.05 -8.05 20.30
N ARG A 662 12.79 -9.23 19.72
CA ARG A 662 13.73 -10.35 19.76
C ARG A 662 14.94 -10.19 18.83
N SER A 663 14.80 -9.53 17.68
CA SER A 663 15.96 -9.21 16.84
C SER A 663 16.91 -8.24 17.55
N LEU A 664 16.37 -7.32 18.33
CA LEU A 664 17.11 -6.33 19.11
C LEU A 664 17.72 -6.92 20.38
N GLU A 665 16.99 -7.76 21.11
CA GLU A 665 17.51 -8.48 22.28
C GLU A 665 18.67 -9.40 21.89
N ARG A 666 18.51 -10.25 20.85
CA ARG A 666 19.59 -11.13 20.37
C ARG A 666 20.83 -10.35 19.95
N SER A 667 20.65 -9.20 19.30
CA SER A 667 21.78 -8.33 18.91
C SER A 667 22.47 -7.69 20.12
N TYR A 668 21.73 -7.46 21.21
CA TYR A 668 22.27 -6.94 22.46
C TYR A 668 23.01 -8.05 23.24
N THR A 669 22.39 -9.22 23.44
CA THR A 669 22.98 -10.34 24.18
C THR A 669 24.17 -10.98 23.47
N ALA A 670 24.19 -10.99 22.14
CA ALA A 670 25.37 -11.42 21.37
C ALA A 670 26.62 -10.53 21.55
N SER A 671 26.48 -9.34 22.14
CA SER A 671 27.62 -8.43 22.37
C SER A 671 28.41 -8.67 23.65
N VAL A 672 27.98 -9.58 24.53
CA VAL A 672 28.69 -9.97 25.77
C VAL A 672 28.61 -11.48 25.96
N ALA A 673 29.76 -12.14 26.17
CA ALA A 673 29.78 -13.56 26.50
C ALA A 673 29.24 -13.79 27.94
N PRO A 674 28.48 -14.87 28.20
CA PRO A 674 28.12 -15.24 29.57
C PRO A 674 29.40 -15.53 30.38
N PRO A 675 29.44 -15.17 31.68
CA PRO A 675 30.58 -15.49 32.52
C PRO A 675 30.79 -17.02 32.56
N PRO A 676 32.04 -17.51 32.56
CA PRO A 676 32.31 -18.94 32.63
C PRO A 676 31.71 -19.52 33.91
N THR A 677 31.02 -20.66 33.80
CA THR A 677 30.31 -21.35 34.90
C THR A 677 31.26 -22.03 35.91
N ALA A 678 32.48 -21.53 36.04
CA ALA A 678 33.50 -22.00 36.96
C ALA A 678 33.45 -21.21 38.28
N ASN A 679 33.57 -21.92 39.39
CA ASN A 679 33.50 -21.39 40.75
C ASN A 679 34.62 -20.38 41.09
N ALA A 680 34.49 -19.14 40.65
CA ALA A 680 35.29 -18.01 41.10
C ALA A 680 34.94 -17.67 42.55
N ARG A 681 35.45 -18.46 43.50
CA ARG A 681 35.45 -18.09 44.92
C ARG A 681 36.13 -16.72 45.04
N PRO A 682 35.50 -15.70 45.66
CA PRO A 682 36.17 -14.42 45.89
C PRO A 682 37.45 -14.66 46.68
N MET A 683 38.55 -13.99 46.32
CA MET A 683 39.80 -14.18 47.04
C MET A 683 39.60 -13.75 48.50
N PRO A 684 39.95 -14.59 49.51
CA PRO A 684 39.72 -14.28 50.91
C PRO A 684 40.55 -13.04 51.29
N THR A 685 39.87 -11.91 51.37
CA THR A 685 40.44 -10.56 51.58
C THR A 685 39.93 -10.04 52.91
N SER A 686 40.79 -9.45 53.74
CA SER A 686 40.36 -8.92 55.05
C SER A 686 39.45 -7.69 54.88
N ALA A 687 38.54 -7.49 55.83
CA ALA A 687 37.66 -6.31 55.84
C ALA A 687 38.46 -4.99 55.85
N GLU A 688 39.57 -4.96 56.59
CA GLU A 688 40.54 -3.85 56.63
C GLU A 688 41.19 -3.58 55.26
N SER A 689 41.57 -4.63 54.52
CA SER A 689 42.10 -4.49 53.16
C SER A 689 41.05 -3.99 52.17
N LEU A 690 39.79 -4.42 52.31
CA LEU A 690 38.67 -3.90 51.51
C LEU A 690 38.45 -2.41 51.81
N GLU A 691 38.36 -2.02 53.09
CA GLU A 691 38.14 -0.64 53.50
C GLU A 691 39.30 0.29 53.11
N SER A 692 40.55 -0.17 53.25
CA SER A 692 41.73 0.53 52.75
C SER A 692 41.64 0.78 51.25
N SER A 693 41.24 -0.22 50.46
CA SER A 693 41.07 -0.08 49.01
C SER A 693 39.92 0.87 48.62
N LEU A 694 38.78 0.81 49.32
CA LEU A 694 37.66 1.76 49.14
C LEU A 694 38.11 3.21 49.40
N ASN A 695 38.91 3.43 50.44
CA ASN A 695 39.40 4.76 50.80
C ASN A 695 40.53 5.24 49.87
N ALA A 696 41.37 4.34 49.36
CA ALA A 696 42.34 4.65 48.31
C ALA A 696 41.65 5.08 47.00
N ALA A 697 40.64 4.32 46.55
CA ALA A 697 39.89 4.63 45.34
C ALA A 697 39.19 5.99 45.40
N ARG A 698 38.39 6.23 46.46
CA ARG A 698 37.74 7.54 46.73
C ARG A 698 38.72 8.70 46.81
N LYS A 699 39.98 8.46 47.18
CA LYS A 699 41.06 9.46 47.26
C LYS A 699 41.69 9.73 45.89
N ALA A 700 41.81 8.71 45.04
CA ALA A 700 42.26 8.83 43.66
C ALA A 700 41.23 9.61 42.80
N GLU A 701 39.95 9.26 42.89
CA GLU A 701 38.84 9.97 42.21
C GLU A 701 38.82 11.47 42.55
N LYS A 702 38.91 11.82 43.84
CA LYS A 702 38.95 13.21 44.32
C LYS A 702 40.16 14.02 43.84
N ARG A 703 41.15 13.37 43.21
CA ARG A 703 42.33 14.00 42.62
C ARG A 703 42.36 13.92 41.09
N GLY A 704 41.39 13.24 40.46
CA GLY A 704 41.42 12.93 39.03
C GLY A 704 42.47 11.87 38.64
N GLU A 705 42.99 11.09 39.60
CA GLU A 705 43.93 9.99 39.36
C GLU A 705 43.18 8.75 38.84
N TRP A 706 42.46 8.85 37.72
CA TRP A 706 41.46 7.86 37.31
C TRP A 706 42.01 6.45 37.06
N LEU A 707 43.25 6.31 36.57
CA LEU A 707 43.90 5.00 36.44
C LEU A 707 44.11 4.33 37.81
N ASN A 708 44.65 5.07 38.78
CA ASN A 708 44.81 4.62 40.17
C ASN A 708 43.46 4.28 40.81
N ALA A 709 42.38 4.98 40.41
CA ALA A 709 41.02 4.66 40.85
C ALA A 709 40.52 3.33 40.26
N VAL A 710 40.71 3.05 38.96
CA VAL A 710 40.35 1.74 38.35
C VAL A 710 41.05 0.58 39.07
N GLU A 711 42.33 0.74 39.40
CA GLU A 711 43.11 -0.25 40.15
C GLU A 711 42.56 -0.42 41.58
N ALA A 712 42.44 0.67 42.35
CA ALA A 712 41.96 0.61 43.73
C ALA A 712 40.49 0.15 43.88
N TRP A 713 39.66 0.33 42.85
CA TRP A 713 38.30 -0.23 42.79
C TRP A 713 38.28 -1.72 42.39
N SER A 714 39.36 -2.29 41.85
CA SER A 714 39.42 -3.70 41.42
C SER A 714 39.22 -4.68 42.59
N ILE A 715 39.88 -4.42 43.72
CA ILE A 715 39.81 -5.29 44.90
C ILE A 715 38.38 -5.39 45.47
N PRO A 716 37.65 -4.29 45.77
CA PRO A 716 36.26 -4.40 46.20
C PRO A 716 35.32 -4.95 45.12
N ALA A 717 35.60 -4.71 43.82
CA ALA A 717 34.80 -5.27 42.72
C ALA A 717 34.92 -6.81 42.58
N GLN A 718 36.08 -7.38 42.94
CA GLN A 718 36.36 -8.82 42.84
C GLN A 718 36.09 -9.59 44.15
N SER A 719 36.53 -9.04 45.29
CA SER A 719 36.53 -9.72 46.59
C SER A 719 35.47 -9.21 47.59
N GLY A 720 34.81 -8.08 47.29
CA GLY A 720 33.74 -7.56 48.14
C GLY A 720 32.46 -8.41 48.08
N ASN A 721 31.50 -8.11 48.95
CA ASN A 721 30.14 -8.67 48.90
C ASN A 721 29.09 -7.55 48.93
N GLY A 722 27.86 -7.86 48.49
CA GLY A 722 26.71 -6.95 48.52
C GLY A 722 27.04 -5.52 48.06
N ALA A 723 26.69 -4.54 48.90
CA ALA A 723 26.90 -3.13 48.63
C ALA A 723 28.38 -2.73 48.39
N ILE A 724 29.35 -3.37 49.06
CA ILE A 724 30.79 -3.09 48.85
C ILE A 724 31.19 -3.48 47.43
N ARG A 725 30.73 -4.64 46.96
CA ARG A 725 31.01 -5.11 45.60
C ARG A 725 30.33 -4.25 44.55
N ARG A 726 29.08 -3.83 44.78
CA ARG A 726 28.39 -2.86 43.91
C ARG A 726 29.15 -1.55 43.82
N GLN A 727 29.59 -1.00 44.95
CA GLN A 727 30.37 0.24 44.97
C GLN A 727 31.69 0.10 44.19
N GLY A 728 32.41 -1.01 44.36
CA GLY A 728 33.60 -1.32 43.56
C GLY A 728 33.31 -1.42 42.06
N LEU A 729 32.27 -2.16 41.68
CA LEU A 729 31.89 -2.35 40.28
C LEU A 729 31.53 -1.03 39.59
N PHE A 730 30.70 -0.18 40.20
CA PHE A 730 30.33 1.11 39.62
C PHE A 730 31.47 2.15 39.69
N GLY A 731 32.33 2.10 40.71
CA GLY A 731 33.54 2.92 40.78
C GLY A 731 34.53 2.60 39.64
N GLN A 732 34.73 1.31 39.31
CA GLN A 732 35.51 0.94 38.12
C GLN A 732 34.89 1.48 36.84
N ILE A 733 33.55 1.49 36.72
CA ILE A 733 32.85 1.98 35.53
C ILE A 733 32.95 3.50 35.40
N GLU A 734 32.75 4.28 36.46
CA GLU A 734 32.97 5.73 36.38
C GLU A 734 34.43 6.04 36.04
N ALA A 735 35.40 5.40 36.70
CA ALA A 735 36.81 5.64 36.41
C ALA A 735 37.21 5.27 34.96
N LEU A 736 36.61 4.24 34.36
CA LEU A 736 36.78 3.93 32.92
C LEU A 736 36.17 5.01 32.01
N ILE A 737 34.95 5.48 32.29
CA ILE A 737 34.32 6.58 31.52
C ILE A 737 35.17 7.86 31.62
N ARG A 738 35.76 8.15 32.79
CA ARG A 738 36.66 9.31 33.00
C ARG A 738 38.02 9.17 32.30
N LEU A 739 38.38 7.97 31.84
CA LEU A 739 39.54 7.70 30.98
C LEU A 739 39.17 7.70 29.48
N ASN A 740 37.90 7.94 29.12
CA ASN A 740 37.32 7.72 27.78
C ASN A 740 37.41 6.26 27.29
N GLU A 741 37.50 5.28 28.20
CA GLU A 741 37.46 3.84 27.90
C GLU A 741 36.01 3.35 27.76
N ASP A 742 35.21 4.09 26.98
CA ASP A 742 33.75 3.95 26.90
C ASP A 742 33.32 2.54 26.48
N TYR A 743 34.03 1.91 25.54
CA TYR A 743 33.77 0.54 25.10
C TYR A 743 33.93 -0.48 26.25
N LEU A 744 34.94 -0.31 27.12
CA LEU A 744 35.16 -1.20 28.26
C LEU A 744 34.12 -0.96 29.36
N ALA A 745 33.74 0.30 29.59
CA ALA A 745 32.66 0.67 30.51
C ALA A 745 31.31 0.10 30.03
N GLU A 746 30.95 0.29 28.76
CA GLU A 746 29.72 -0.19 28.14
C GLU A 746 29.64 -1.72 28.14
N HIS A 747 30.67 -2.42 27.66
CA HIS A 747 30.71 -3.89 27.65
C HIS A 747 30.58 -4.46 29.07
N ARG A 748 31.23 -3.84 30.07
CA ARG A 748 31.11 -4.24 31.47
C ARG A 748 29.72 -3.98 32.03
N LEU A 749 29.13 -2.82 31.74
CA LEU A 749 27.76 -2.48 32.13
C LEU A 749 26.73 -3.45 31.52
N LYS A 750 26.85 -3.77 30.23
CA LYS A 750 26.03 -4.78 29.55
C LYS A 750 26.13 -6.13 30.27
N GLY A 751 27.34 -6.54 30.63
CA GLY A 751 27.58 -7.76 31.41
C GLY A 751 26.95 -7.73 32.81
N LEU A 752 27.03 -6.59 33.53
CA LEU A 752 26.37 -6.43 34.84
C LEU A 752 24.84 -6.43 34.75
N PHE A 753 24.27 -5.86 33.69
CA PHE A 753 22.83 -5.90 33.45
C PHE A 753 22.32 -7.32 33.11
N LEU A 754 23.04 -8.06 32.27
CA LEU A 754 22.67 -9.43 31.87
C LEU A 754 22.94 -10.48 32.96
N TYR A 755 24.09 -10.40 33.63
CA TYR A 755 24.62 -11.48 34.47
C TYR A 755 24.97 -11.04 35.91
N GLY A 756 24.73 -9.77 36.28
CA GLY A 756 24.92 -9.30 37.66
C GLY A 756 24.02 -10.05 38.64
N GLU A 757 24.56 -10.37 39.82
CA GLU A 757 24.00 -11.33 40.77
C GLU A 757 22.68 -10.85 41.40
N ASP A 758 22.65 -9.62 41.93
CA ASP A 758 21.49 -9.02 42.59
C ASP A 758 20.71 -8.05 41.69
N ALA A 759 19.51 -7.66 42.14
CA ALA A 759 18.62 -6.78 41.38
C ALA A 759 19.13 -5.33 41.28
N GLU A 760 19.74 -4.79 42.34
CA GLU A 760 20.23 -3.40 42.34
C GLU A 760 21.42 -3.23 41.39
N THR A 761 22.33 -4.22 41.31
CA THR A 761 23.41 -4.23 40.30
C THR A 761 22.85 -4.13 38.89
N ARG A 762 21.80 -4.90 38.57
CA ARG A 762 21.22 -4.92 37.22
C ARG A 762 20.47 -3.62 36.89
N SER A 763 19.67 -3.11 37.82
CA SER A 763 18.95 -1.84 37.66
C SER A 763 19.90 -0.64 37.62
N GLY A 764 20.97 -0.64 38.40
CA GLY A 764 22.02 0.37 38.35
C GLY A 764 22.77 0.36 37.01
N ALA A 765 23.09 -0.82 36.48
CA ALA A 765 23.74 -0.96 35.19
C ALA A 765 22.83 -0.46 34.04
N LEU A 766 21.54 -0.82 34.07
CA LEU A 766 20.53 -0.30 33.15
C LEU A 766 20.44 1.24 33.19
N ALA A 767 20.34 1.83 34.39
CA ALA A 767 20.24 3.27 34.57
C ALA A 767 21.53 4.06 34.26
N VAL A 768 22.70 3.41 34.15
CA VAL A 768 23.91 4.02 33.58
C VAL A 768 23.88 3.91 32.05
N LEU A 769 23.55 2.74 31.50
CA LEU A 769 23.47 2.53 30.04
C LEU A 769 22.43 3.44 29.36
N GLU A 770 21.23 3.58 29.94
CA GLU A 770 20.22 4.50 29.41
C GLU A 770 20.72 5.95 29.36
N ARG A 771 21.49 6.39 30.37
CA ARG A 771 22.08 7.74 30.39
C ARG A 771 23.22 7.90 29.39
N LEU A 772 24.03 6.86 29.17
CA LEU A 772 25.08 6.87 28.14
C LEU A 772 24.47 7.00 26.74
N TYR A 773 23.55 6.10 26.37
CA TYR A 773 22.93 6.12 25.03
C TYR A 773 22.04 7.34 24.79
N ALA A 774 21.29 7.82 25.81
CA ALA A 774 20.55 9.08 25.68
C ALA A 774 21.50 10.29 25.56
N GLY A 775 22.63 10.29 26.28
CA GLY A 775 23.64 11.34 26.19
C GLY A 775 24.36 11.40 24.84
N THR A 776 24.56 10.26 24.18
CA THR A 776 25.12 10.18 22.82
C THR A 776 24.06 10.28 21.71
N SER A 777 22.77 10.31 22.05
CA SER A 777 21.63 10.20 21.12
C SER A 777 21.59 8.89 20.30
N ASP A 778 22.15 7.79 20.82
CA ASP A 778 22.14 6.48 20.17
C ASP A 778 20.79 5.77 20.40
N SER A 779 19.82 6.06 19.52
CA SER A 779 18.50 5.43 19.54
C SER A 779 18.54 3.92 19.25
N ASP A 780 19.51 3.42 18.49
CA ASP A 780 19.60 1.97 18.16
C ASP A 780 20.08 1.17 19.38
N ALA A 781 21.12 1.64 20.07
CA ALA A 781 21.59 1.03 21.32
C ALA A 781 20.54 1.13 22.43
N LEU A 782 19.80 2.25 22.52
CA LEU A 782 18.71 2.44 23.46
C LEU A 782 17.50 1.52 23.15
N LEU A 783 17.16 1.32 21.87
CA LEU A 783 16.17 0.32 21.43
C LEU A 783 16.60 -1.10 21.81
N SER A 784 17.86 -1.48 21.55
CA SER A 784 18.38 -2.81 21.91
C SER A 784 18.43 -3.05 23.41
N LEU A 785 18.81 -2.04 24.20
CA LEU A 785 18.78 -2.08 25.67
C LEU A 785 17.35 -2.26 26.21
N ARG A 786 16.40 -1.45 25.73
CA ARG A 786 15.00 -1.48 26.19
C ARG A 786 14.27 -2.75 25.76
N ALA A 787 14.58 -3.29 24.57
CA ALA A 787 14.13 -4.61 24.15
C ALA A 787 14.65 -5.72 25.07
N ALA A 788 15.95 -5.72 25.41
CA ALA A 788 16.53 -6.68 26.34
C ALA A 788 15.97 -6.54 27.77
N ALA A 789 15.69 -5.32 28.24
CA ALA A 789 15.04 -5.07 29.53
C ALA A 789 13.61 -5.63 29.56
N PHE A 790 12.80 -5.35 28.53
CA PHE A 790 11.46 -5.90 28.40
C PHE A 790 11.45 -7.43 28.30
N MET A 791 12.36 -8.04 27.53
CA MET A 791 12.49 -9.50 27.45
C MET A 791 12.90 -10.14 28.79
N ARG A 792 13.75 -9.46 29.59
CA ARG A 792 14.15 -9.93 30.93
C ARG A 792 13.05 -9.75 31.98
N THR A 793 12.29 -8.67 31.89
CA THR A 793 11.27 -8.29 32.87
C THR A 793 10.11 -7.62 32.14
N PRO A 794 9.12 -8.40 31.66
CA PRO A 794 8.02 -7.88 30.84
C PRO A 794 7.05 -7.00 31.64
N ALA A 795 7.35 -5.71 31.72
CA ALA A 795 6.60 -4.73 32.51
C ALA A 795 6.17 -3.50 31.65
N PRO A 796 5.05 -2.83 31.98
CA PRO A 796 4.48 -1.75 31.15
C PRO A 796 5.45 -0.57 30.94
N GLU A 797 6.27 -0.23 31.93
CA GLU A 797 7.23 0.86 31.87
C GLU A 797 8.31 0.65 30.82
N PHE A 798 8.80 -0.58 30.63
CA PHE A 798 9.78 -0.88 29.58
C PHE A 798 9.14 -0.87 28.19
N LEU A 799 7.90 -1.35 28.05
CA LEU A 799 7.18 -1.27 26.77
C LEU A 799 6.85 0.18 26.38
N ARG A 800 6.48 1.02 27.36
CA ARG A 800 6.33 2.48 27.18
C ARG A 800 7.62 3.13 26.74
N ALA A 801 8.72 2.88 27.44
CA ALA A 801 10.04 3.45 27.11
C ALA A 801 10.53 2.99 25.73
N PHE A 802 10.32 1.72 25.39
CA PHE A 802 10.61 1.18 24.06
C PHE A 802 9.76 1.86 22.98
N GLY A 803 8.45 1.99 23.17
CA GLY A 803 7.55 2.69 22.24
C GLY A 803 7.90 4.17 22.01
N LEU A 804 8.35 4.89 23.05
CA LEU A 804 8.85 6.27 22.91
C LEU A 804 10.12 6.32 22.04
N THR A 805 11.07 5.39 22.25
CA THR A 805 12.28 5.29 21.42
C THR A 805 11.96 4.91 19.97
N LEU A 806 10.95 4.07 19.73
CA LEU A 806 10.45 3.76 18.38
C LEU A 806 9.89 5.01 17.68
N LEU A 807 9.17 5.88 18.42
CA LEU A 807 8.63 7.12 17.86
C LEU A 807 9.73 8.11 17.49
N GLU A 808 10.77 8.24 18.31
CA GLU A 808 11.97 9.04 18.05
C GLU A 808 12.74 8.51 16.83
N ALA A 809 12.92 7.19 16.72
CA ALA A 809 13.51 6.50 15.56
C ALA A 809 12.62 6.53 14.30
N GLY A 810 11.38 7.01 14.39
CA GLY A 810 10.45 7.16 13.28
C GLY A 810 9.56 5.95 12.97
N GLU A 811 9.69 4.84 13.71
CA GLU A 811 8.92 3.58 13.64
C GLU A 811 7.47 3.76 14.20
N ARG A 812 6.75 4.76 13.68
CA ARG A 812 5.48 5.32 14.22
C ARG A 812 4.37 4.29 14.43
N GLU A 813 4.22 3.33 13.51
CA GLU A 813 3.23 2.25 13.64
C GLU A 813 3.53 1.35 14.84
N LEU A 814 4.79 0.92 14.96
CA LEU A 814 5.24 0.03 16.03
C LEU A 814 5.23 0.73 17.39
N ALA A 815 5.50 2.04 17.41
CA ALA A 815 5.30 2.89 18.59
C ALA A 815 3.83 2.93 19.03
N LEU A 816 2.88 3.21 18.11
CA LEU A 816 1.45 3.23 18.44
C LEU A 816 0.94 1.85 18.88
N GLN A 817 1.37 0.76 18.22
CA GLN A 817 1.09 -0.61 18.67
C GLN A 817 1.58 -0.83 20.12
N ALA A 818 2.84 -0.48 20.42
CA ALA A 818 3.41 -0.59 21.76
C ALA A 818 2.61 0.20 22.80
N PHE A 819 2.09 1.39 22.44
CA PHE A 819 1.25 2.20 23.33
C PHE A 819 -0.15 1.63 23.53
N LEU A 820 -0.80 1.12 22.48
CA LEU A 820 -2.16 0.56 22.57
C LEU A 820 -2.22 -0.73 23.39
N ILE A 821 -1.13 -1.50 23.43
CA ILE A 821 -0.99 -2.68 24.31
C ILE A 821 -1.01 -2.30 25.81
N LEU A 822 -0.62 -1.07 26.16
CA LEU A 822 -0.59 -0.57 27.54
C LEU A 822 -1.99 -0.28 28.11
N SER A 823 -2.09 -0.30 29.44
CA SER A 823 -3.28 0.17 30.15
C SER A 823 -3.52 1.67 29.91
N PRO A 824 -4.76 2.18 29.98
CA PRO A 824 -5.02 3.62 29.83
C PRO A 824 -4.21 4.53 30.77
N ALA A 825 -3.88 4.06 31.98
CA ALA A 825 -3.06 4.80 32.94
C ALA A 825 -1.56 4.83 32.57
N ASP A 826 -1.09 3.88 31.75
CA ASP A 826 0.30 3.77 31.30
C ASP A 826 0.55 4.45 29.94
N ARG A 827 -0.50 4.82 29.21
CA ARG A 827 -0.44 5.32 27.82
C ARG A 827 0.20 6.73 27.76
N PRO A 828 1.27 6.94 26.97
CA PRO A 828 1.91 8.25 26.84
C PRO A 828 1.07 9.17 25.93
N ARG A 829 0.08 9.84 26.52
CA ARG A 829 -0.98 10.61 25.85
C ARG A 829 -0.50 11.53 24.72
N THR A 830 0.51 12.36 24.95
CA THR A 830 1.07 13.28 23.93
C THR A 830 1.65 12.54 22.72
N ALA A 831 2.39 11.44 22.96
CA ALA A 831 2.96 10.61 21.91
C ALA A 831 1.87 9.87 21.12
N MET A 832 0.81 9.40 21.80
CA MET A 832 -0.32 8.77 21.13
C MET A 832 -1.10 9.74 20.25
N LEU A 833 -1.40 10.96 20.73
CA LEU A 833 -2.03 12.02 19.92
C LEU A 833 -1.20 12.34 18.67
N GLN A 834 0.12 12.47 18.84
CA GLN A 834 1.05 12.68 17.73
C GLN A 834 0.99 11.53 16.70
N THR A 835 1.02 10.27 17.14
CA THR A 835 0.94 9.11 16.23
C THR A 835 -0.42 8.96 15.57
N ALA A 836 -1.52 9.21 16.29
CA ALA A 836 -2.88 9.09 15.76
C ALA A 836 -3.14 10.15 14.68
N LEU A 837 -2.74 11.41 14.93
CA LEU A 837 -2.74 12.51 13.95
C LEU A 837 -1.93 12.17 12.68
N ARG A 838 -0.79 11.50 12.84
CA ARG A 838 0.11 11.12 11.72
C ARG A 838 -0.40 9.95 10.89
N LEU A 839 -1.17 9.05 11.50
CA LEU A 839 -1.71 7.83 10.88
C LEU A 839 -3.16 8.00 10.40
N GLY A 840 -3.82 9.12 10.69
CA GLY A 840 -5.22 9.37 10.36
C GLY A 840 -6.22 8.59 11.24
N TRP A 841 -5.79 8.17 12.44
CA TRP A 841 -6.58 7.41 13.41
C TRP A 841 -7.44 8.35 14.24
N TRP A 842 -8.46 8.91 13.60
CA TRP A 842 -9.25 10.01 14.15
C TRP A 842 -10.14 9.61 15.33
N ASN A 843 -10.65 8.37 15.36
CA ASN A 843 -11.49 7.91 16.48
C ASN A 843 -10.66 7.79 17.76
N SER A 844 -9.43 7.28 17.65
CA SER A 844 -8.45 7.23 18.74
C SER A 844 -7.98 8.61 19.14
N PHE A 845 -7.70 9.49 18.17
CA PHE A 845 -7.30 10.87 18.43
C PHE A 845 -8.34 11.63 19.26
N GLU A 846 -9.61 11.63 18.85
CA GLU A 846 -10.68 12.29 19.60
C GLU A 846 -10.99 11.58 20.94
N ARG A 847 -10.87 10.24 21.02
CA ARG A 847 -10.94 9.49 22.29
C ARG A 847 -9.88 9.98 23.29
N ILE A 848 -8.63 10.13 22.86
CA ILE A 848 -7.50 10.55 23.70
C ILE A 848 -7.55 12.05 24.05
N LEU A 849 -8.25 12.88 23.26
CA LEU A 849 -8.59 14.26 23.66
C LEU A 849 -9.72 14.29 24.71
N ALA A 850 -10.78 13.49 24.53
CA ALA A 850 -11.86 13.39 25.53
C ALA A 850 -11.36 12.82 26.87
N GLU A 851 -10.38 11.92 26.85
CA GLU A 851 -9.72 11.33 28.02
C GLU A 851 -8.73 12.32 28.71
N GLY A 852 -9.26 13.45 29.20
CA GLY A 852 -8.58 14.32 30.16
C GLY A 852 -7.69 15.42 29.59
N ALA A 853 -7.95 15.91 28.37
CA ALA A 853 -7.30 17.12 27.87
C ALA A 853 -7.70 18.39 28.64
N SER A 854 -6.80 19.37 28.70
CA SER A 854 -7.20 20.75 28.99
C SER A 854 -7.89 21.39 27.77
N VAL A 855 -8.60 22.50 27.96
CA VAL A 855 -9.22 23.26 26.85
C VAL A 855 -8.15 23.79 25.89
N GLU A 856 -7.06 24.34 26.41
CA GLU A 856 -5.92 24.82 25.61
C GLU A 856 -5.28 23.68 24.82
N GLU A 857 -4.98 22.55 25.47
CA GLU A 857 -4.38 21.39 24.80
C GLU A 857 -5.32 20.82 23.72
N SER A 858 -6.63 20.76 23.98
CA SER A 858 -7.64 20.37 22.99
C SER A 858 -7.63 21.30 21.78
N SER A 859 -7.60 22.61 22.00
CA SER A 859 -7.54 23.63 20.95
C SER A 859 -6.24 23.55 20.13
N LEU A 860 -5.09 23.34 20.78
CA LEU A 860 -3.80 23.09 20.12
C LEU A 860 -3.88 21.88 19.17
N TRP A 861 -4.28 20.71 19.68
CA TRP A 861 -4.33 19.47 18.89
C TRP A 861 -5.38 19.52 17.77
N GLN A 862 -6.57 20.08 18.03
CA GLN A 862 -7.57 20.28 16.98
C GLN A 862 -7.12 21.34 15.94
N GLY A 863 -6.29 22.30 16.32
CA GLY A 863 -5.63 23.22 15.40
C GLY A 863 -4.60 22.51 14.51
N LEU A 864 -3.76 21.65 15.10
CA LEU A 864 -2.82 20.80 14.36
C LEU A 864 -3.52 19.83 13.39
N ARG A 865 -4.67 19.27 13.79
CA ARG A 865 -5.55 18.49 12.90
C ARG A 865 -6.06 19.35 11.74
N ALA A 866 -6.67 20.49 12.02
CA ALA A 866 -7.17 21.40 10.98
C ALA A 866 -6.06 21.90 10.03
N MET A 867 -4.82 22.04 10.51
CA MET A 867 -3.65 22.35 9.67
C MET A 867 -3.28 21.19 8.76
N SER A 868 -3.32 19.95 9.26
CA SER A 868 -3.10 18.74 8.46
C SER A 868 -4.17 18.55 7.38
N ASP A 869 -5.41 18.93 7.69
CA ASP A 869 -6.52 18.98 6.72
C ASP A 869 -6.42 20.18 5.74
N GLY A 870 -5.37 21.00 5.83
CA GLY A 870 -5.20 22.22 5.03
C GLY A 870 -6.22 23.34 5.29
N ARG A 871 -7.05 23.22 6.34
CA ARG A 871 -8.08 24.19 6.75
C ARG A 871 -7.46 25.34 7.56
N PHE A 872 -6.45 25.99 6.98
CA PHE A 872 -5.53 26.88 7.68
C PHE A 872 -6.16 28.02 8.51
N PRO A 873 -7.26 28.69 8.10
CA PRO A 873 -7.90 29.71 8.94
C PRO A 873 -8.43 29.14 10.27
N ALA A 874 -9.12 28.00 10.22
CA ALA A 874 -9.62 27.31 11.40
C ALA A 874 -8.48 26.70 12.24
N ALA A 875 -7.36 26.34 11.60
CA ALA A 875 -6.15 25.92 12.30
C ALA A 875 -5.56 27.07 13.13
N VAL A 876 -5.37 28.26 12.53
CA VAL A 876 -4.88 29.47 13.23
C VAL A 876 -5.81 29.86 14.38
N GLU A 877 -7.13 29.87 14.16
CA GLU A 877 -8.13 30.19 15.19
C GLU A 877 -7.98 29.27 16.42
N LYS A 878 -7.99 27.95 16.20
CA LYS A 878 -7.84 26.96 17.28
C LYS A 878 -6.46 26.99 17.91
N MET A 879 -5.40 27.17 17.13
CA MET A 879 -4.04 27.34 17.66
C MET A 879 -3.92 28.59 18.55
N ARG A 880 -4.56 29.71 18.21
CA ARG A 880 -4.56 30.91 19.08
C ARG A 880 -5.32 30.72 20.39
N ALA A 881 -6.27 29.79 20.46
CA ALA A 881 -6.89 29.32 21.70
C ALA A 881 -6.09 28.21 22.41
N GLY A 882 -5.00 27.73 21.81
CA GLY A 882 -4.17 26.61 22.29
C GLY A 882 -3.06 26.98 23.27
N GLY A 883 -3.28 28.01 24.11
CA GLY A 883 -2.30 28.49 25.07
C GLY A 883 -1.00 29.00 24.43
N ALA A 884 0.08 29.02 25.21
CA ALA A 884 1.38 29.55 24.77
C ALA A 884 2.00 28.76 23.60
N GLU A 885 1.90 27.42 23.61
CA GLU A 885 2.41 26.59 22.50
C GLU A 885 1.59 26.81 21.22
N GLY A 886 0.26 26.85 21.34
CA GLY A 886 -0.62 27.14 20.21
C GLY A 886 -0.35 28.49 19.55
N ILE A 887 -0.05 29.54 20.33
CA ILE A 887 0.35 30.84 19.76
C ILE A 887 1.63 30.74 18.91
N VAL A 888 2.61 29.92 19.30
CA VAL A 888 3.83 29.67 18.51
C VAL A 888 3.47 28.99 17.18
N TRP A 889 2.63 27.95 17.20
CA TRP A 889 2.17 27.27 15.99
C TRP A 889 1.34 28.19 15.07
N ALA A 890 0.43 29.00 15.62
CA ALA A 890 -0.39 29.95 14.87
C ALA A 890 0.48 30.96 14.10
N ASN A 891 1.41 31.62 14.80
CA ASN A 891 2.32 32.60 14.21
C ASN A 891 3.23 31.95 13.15
N HIS A 892 3.71 30.73 13.39
CA HIS A 892 4.51 29.98 12.42
C HIS A 892 3.72 29.59 11.16
N LEU A 893 2.44 29.21 11.30
CA LEU A 893 1.57 28.89 10.17
C LEU A 893 1.24 30.13 9.33
N GLU A 894 0.88 31.25 9.96
CA GLU A 894 0.64 32.53 9.28
C GLU A 894 1.85 32.98 8.45
N GLU A 895 3.06 32.90 9.01
CA GLU A 895 4.30 33.23 8.31
C GLU A 895 4.55 32.29 7.11
N GLY A 896 4.29 30.98 7.28
CA GLY A 896 4.37 30.01 6.18
C GLY A 896 3.39 30.30 5.04
N LEU A 897 2.21 30.85 5.36
CA LEU A 897 1.22 31.27 4.36
C LEU A 897 1.63 32.58 3.65
N ARG A 898 2.23 33.54 4.38
CA ARG A 898 2.84 34.75 3.80
C ARG A 898 3.95 34.38 2.80
N ILE A 899 4.84 33.49 3.20
CA ILE A 899 5.94 32.96 2.37
C ILE A 899 5.39 32.23 1.14
N ARG A 900 4.37 31.36 1.29
CA ARG A 900 3.69 30.70 0.15
C ARG A 900 3.15 31.71 -0.86
N SER A 901 2.54 32.79 -0.40
CA SER A 901 2.01 33.85 -1.28
C SER A 901 3.13 34.56 -2.03
N ALA A 902 4.21 34.93 -1.33
CA ALA A 902 5.37 35.61 -1.92
C ALA A 902 6.17 34.73 -2.91
N LEU A 903 6.19 33.40 -2.71
CA LEU A 903 6.75 32.43 -3.67
C LEU A 903 5.91 32.30 -4.95
N ALA A 904 4.61 32.63 -4.90
CA ALA A 904 3.70 32.63 -6.05
C ALA A 904 3.58 34.00 -6.75
N ASP A 905 4.24 35.05 -6.25
CA ASP A 905 4.23 36.38 -6.86
C ASP A 905 4.83 36.34 -8.28
N LYS A 906 4.28 37.15 -9.20
CA LYS A 906 4.79 37.33 -10.57
C LYS A 906 6.15 38.03 -10.59
N ASN A 907 6.43 38.91 -9.61
CA ASN A 907 7.73 39.57 -9.46
C ASN A 907 8.82 38.56 -9.08
N ARG A 908 9.89 38.51 -9.90
CA ARG A 908 11.06 37.65 -9.65
C ARG A 908 11.74 37.97 -8.32
N GLU A 909 11.88 39.24 -7.95
CA GLU A 909 12.61 39.62 -6.74
C GLU A 909 11.85 39.20 -5.47
N THR A 910 10.51 39.37 -5.44
CA THR A 910 9.68 38.86 -4.34
C THR A 910 9.90 37.37 -4.14
N ARG A 911 9.89 36.56 -5.21
CA ARG A 911 10.13 35.11 -5.13
C ARG A 911 11.53 34.79 -4.60
N PHE A 912 12.58 35.49 -5.05
CA PHE A 912 13.94 35.26 -4.56
C PHE A 912 14.11 35.61 -3.08
N ARG A 913 13.51 36.70 -2.60
CA ARG A 913 13.47 37.03 -1.15
C ARG A 913 12.67 35.98 -0.37
N ALA A 914 11.55 35.51 -0.92
CA ALA A 914 10.69 34.50 -0.28
C ALA A 914 11.36 33.11 -0.16
N ILE A 915 12.32 32.76 -1.03
CA ILE A 915 13.14 31.55 -0.84
C ILE A 915 14.01 31.67 0.41
N ALA A 916 14.68 32.81 0.62
CA ALA A 916 15.52 33.02 1.81
C ALA A 916 14.70 33.14 3.12
N ASP A 917 13.47 33.65 3.05
CA ASP A 917 12.53 33.61 4.18
C ASP A 917 12.03 32.19 4.44
N TRP A 918 11.74 31.40 3.39
CA TRP A 918 11.36 29.98 3.49
C TRP A 918 12.43 29.12 4.16
N GLU A 919 13.70 29.32 3.81
CA GLU A 919 14.83 28.61 4.43
C GLU A 919 14.92 28.87 5.95
N LYS A 920 14.81 30.15 6.37
CA LYS A 920 14.77 30.52 7.80
C LYS A 920 13.57 29.90 8.50
N TRP A 921 12.38 30.06 7.92
CA TRP A 921 11.12 29.56 8.45
C TRP A 921 11.15 28.04 8.64
N GLN A 922 11.66 27.27 7.65
CA GLN A 922 11.81 25.82 7.76
C GLN A 922 12.86 25.40 8.82
N SER A 923 13.87 26.22 9.08
CA SER A 923 14.81 25.97 10.18
C SER A 923 14.15 26.17 11.56
N ALA A 924 13.28 27.17 11.69
CA ALA A 924 12.56 27.55 12.90
C ALA A 924 11.19 26.85 13.08
N HIS A 925 11.08 25.60 12.63
CA HIS A 925 9.84 24.81 12.76
C HIS A 925 9.59 24.38 14.22
N PRO A 926 8.42 24.68 14.82
CA PRO A 926 8.19 24.48 16.25
C PRO A 926 7.98 23.01 16.65
N GLY A 927 7.36 22.21 15.78
CA GLY A 927 7.19 20.78 16.03
C GLY A 927 8.47 19.97 15.84
N GLN A 928 8.60 18.90 16.64
CA GLN A 928 9.66 17.88 16.58
C GLN A 928 10.06 17.53 15.13
N ARG A 929 11.35 17.26 14.91
CA ARG A 929 11.86 16.72 13.63
C ARG A 929 12.06 15.21 13.75
N VAL A 930 11.74 14.49 12.68
CA VAL A 930 11.95 13.04 12.57
C VAL A 930 12.87 12.73 11.40
N MET A 931 13.54 11.59 11.47
CA MET A 931 14.38 11.09 10.39
C MET A 931 13.52 10.37 9.33
N GLU A 932 13.72 10.70 8.06
CA GLU A 932 13.01 10.10 6.91
C GLU A 932 13.99 9.81 5.75
N PRO A 933 13.89 8.68 5.03
CA PRO A 933 14.81 8.33 3.94
C PRO A 933 14.73 9.31 2.75
N GLU A 934 15.87 9.80 2.29
CA GLU A 934 15.97 10.92 1.33
C GLU A 934 16.45 10.43 -0.06
N MET A 935 15.76 9.43 -0.62
CA MET A 935 16.11 8.82 -1.93
C MET A 935 16.08 9.82 -3.09
N GLY A 936 15.31 10.92 -2.97
CA GLY A 936 15.26 12.00 -3.96
C GLY A 936 16.56 12.82 -4.09
N ALA A 937 17.54 12.59 -3.22
CA ALA A 937 18.85 13.24 -3.25
C ALA A 937 19.88 12.54 -4.17
N ILE A 938 19.61 11.34 -4.66
CA ILE A 938 20.65 10.52 -5.32
C ILE A 938 21.01 11.09 -6.69
N ALA A 939 22.28 11.47 -6.87
CA ALA A 939 22.82 11.94 -8.14
C ALA A 939 23.64 10.86 -8.87
N ALA A 940 24.37 10.00 -8.14
CA ALA A 940 25.05 8.82 -8.69
C ALA A 940 25.38 7.78 -7.61
N SER A 941 25.60 6.53 -8.02
CA SER A 941 26.21 5.48 -7.19
C SER A 941 26.87 4.43 -8.09
N ALA A 942 27.66 3.53 -7.51
CA ALA A 942 28.20 2.36 -8.21
C ALA A 942 27.17 1.23 -8.41
N GLY A 943 25.87 1.54 -8.31
CA GLY A 943 24.76 0.59 -8.23
C GLY A 943 24.04 0.67 -6.88
N ALA A 944 23.12 -0.25 -6.64
CA ALA A 944 22.49 -0.44 -5.33
C ALA A 944 22.14 -1.90 -5.08
N VAL A 945 21.93 -2.26 -3.82
CA VAL A 945 21.53 -3.60 -3.40
C VAL A 945 20.32 -3.53 -2.48
N SER A 946 19.49 -4.56 -2.52
CA SER A 946 18.47 -4.81 -1.49
C SER A 946 19.11 -5.60 -0.36
N LEU A 947 18.82 -5.22 0.89
CA LEU A 947 19.14 -5.99 2.09
C LEU A 947 17.86 -6.55 2.68
N THR A 948 17.95 -7.73 3.30
CA THR A 948 16.86 -8.36 4.05
C THR A 948 17.29 -8.64 5.49
N ASN A 949 16.40 -8.38 6.45
CA ASN A 949 16.45 -8.95 7.79
C ASN A 949 15.35 -10.01 7.91
N GLU A 950 15.76 -11.26 7.79
CA GLU A 950 14.87 -12.43 7.82
C GLU A 950 14.19 -12.67 9.17
N ALA A 951 14.81 -12.28 10.28
CA ALA A 951 14.24 -12.43 11.61
C ALA A 951 13.10 -11.42 11.87
N ARG A 952 13.23 -10.21 11.30
CA ARG A 952 12.21 -9.15 11.32
C ARG A 952 11.15 -9.29 10.23
N ASP A 953 11.42 -10.06 9.17
CA ASP A 953 10.65 -10.06 7.91
C ASP A 953 10.60 -8.65 7.26
N THR A 954 11.76 -7.98 7.24
CA THR A 954 11.91 -6.61 6.72
C THR A 954 13.04 -6.52 5.71
N TRP A 955 13.04 -5.45 4.92
CA TRP A 955 13.95 -5.24 3.80
C TRP A 955 14.14 -3.73 3.59
N PHE A 956 15.24 -3.34 2.93
CA PHE A 956 15.48 -1.97 2.50
C PHE A 956 16.54 -1.94 1.39
N HIS A 957 16.65 -0.84 0.64
CA HIS A 957 17.74 -0.66 -0.33
C HIS A 957 18.93 0.09 0.30
N SER A 958 20.12 -0.10 -0.25
CA SER A 958 21.32 0.70 0.06
C SER A 958 22.18 0.88 -1.19
N LEU A 959 22.78 2.05 -1.31
CA LEU A 959 23.55 2.49 -2.48
C LEU A 959 24.97 1.97 -2.36
N ARG A 960 25.53 1.42 -3.44
CA ARG A 960 26.91 0.93 -3.43
C ARG A 960 27.86 2.09 -3.71
N ALA A 961 28.80 2.36 -2.80
CA ALA A 961 29.99 3.16 -3.06
C ALA A 961 31.17 2.19 -3.19
N LYS A 962 31.91 2.25 -4.30
CA LYS A 962 33.15 1.48 -4.48
C LYS A 962 34.37 2.40 -4.38
N ALA A 963 35.56 1.82 -4.20
CA ALA A 963 36.81 2.56 -4.38
C ALA A 963 36.83 3.29 -5.74
N GLY A 964 37.00 4.62 -5.72
CA GLY A 964 36.95 5.48 -6.91
C GLY A 964 35.56 5.78 -7.49
N GLN A 965 34.48 5.17 -6.96
CA GLN A 965 33.09 5.40 -7.38
C GLN A 965 32.21 5.77 -6.16
N PRO A 966 32.28 7.02 -5.68
CA PRO A 966 31.51 7.49 -4.53
C PRO A 966 30.01 7.56 -4.84
N VAL A 967 29.18 7.38 -3.81
CA VAL A 967 27.76 7.76 -3.87
C VAL A 967 27.70 9.29 -3.88
N SER A 968 27.15 9.86 -4.95
CA SER A 968 27.00 11.31 -5.12
C SER A 968 25.57 11.73 -4.83
N LEU A 969 25.40 12.80 -4.04
CA LEU A 969 24.10 13.28 -3.57
C LEU A 969 23.94 14.77 -3.88
N ARG A 970 22.70 15.23 -4.07
CA ARG A 970 22.35 16.62 -4.37
C ARG A 970 21.13 17.05 -3.55
N LEU A 971 21.36 17.92 -2.58
CA LEU A 971 20.40 18.28 -1.51
C LEU A 971 20.16 19.78 -1.46
N ALA A 972 18.93 20.20 -1.22
CA ALA A 972 18.62 21.58 -0.82
C ALA A 972 18.54 21.65 0.72
N GLY A 973 19.32 22.54 1.32
CA GLY A 973 19.24 22.90 2.74
C GLY A 973 18.39 24.15 2.98
N PRO A 974 18.30 24.64 4.24
CA PRO A 974 18.99 24.10 5.42
C PRO A 974 18.38 22.78 5.91
N VAL A 975 19.22 21.75 6.07
CA VAL A 975 18.78 20.40 6.44
C VAL A 975 19.88 19.64 7.19
N LYS A 976 19.53 19.06 8.35
CA LYS A 976 20.36 18.04 8.99
C LYS A 976 20.12 16.70 8.30
N ILE A 977 21.18 16.00 7.93
CA ILE A 977 21.13 14.65 7.35
C ILE A 977 21.93 13.66 8.18
N LEU A 978 21.51 12.40 8.12
CA LEU A 978 22.27 11.26 8.61
C LEU A 978 22.72 10.42 7.41
N ILE A 979 24.03 10.21 7.31
CA ILE A 979 24.63 9.23 6.40
C ILE A 979 24.83 7.93 7.18
N GLU A 980 24.09 6.88 6.84
CA GLU A 980 24.38 5.53 7.30
C GLU A 980 25.33 4.85 6.31
N ALA A 981 26.35 4.16 6.82
CA ALA A 981 27.23 3.32 6.02
C ALA A 981 27.41 1.94 6.66
N ARG A 982 27.57 0.92 5.82
CA ARG A 982 27.94 -0.44 6.23
C ARG A 982 29.08 -0.93 5.32
N PRO A 983 30.27 -1.25 5.86
CA PRO A 983 31.33 -1.87 5.07
C PRO A 983 30.87 -3.20 4.45
N VAL A 984 31.34 -3.49 3.24
CA VAL A 984 31.07 -4.78 2.58
C VAL A 984 32.12 -5.80 3.05
N HIS A 985 31.67 -6.88 3.69
CA HIS A 985 32.53 -7.96 4.21
C HIS A 985 32.46 -9.20 3.31
N PRO A 986 33.55 -9.95 3.11
CA PRO A 986 33.46 -11.30 2.57
C PRO A 986 32.69 -12.25 3.52
N ILE A 987 31.80 -13.09 2.99
CA ILE A 987 31.07 -14.09 3.79
C ILE A 987 32.07 -15.08 4.42
N GLY A 988 31.86 -15.39 5.69
CA GLY A 988 32.76 -16.23 6.47
C GLY A 988 33.98 -15.50 7.04
N SER A 989 34.24 -14.24 6.64
CA SER A 989 35.30 -13.44 7.26
C SER A 989 35.05 -13.27 8.76
N ARG A 990 36.10 -13.54 9.55
CA ARG A 990 36.22 -13.12 10.95
C ARG A 990 37.22 -11.98 11.14
N THR A 991 37.84 -11.53 10.04
CA THR A 991 38.77 -10.40 10.05
C THR A 991 37.94 -9.12 10.13
N PRO A 992 38.13 -8.28 11.17
CA PRO A 992 37.48 -7.00 11.23
C PRO A 992 37.96 -6.07 10.11
N LEU A 993 37.12 -5.11 9.71
CA LEU A 993 37.49 -4.04 8.80
C LEU A 993 37.72 -2.72 9.55
N ASP A 994 38.84 -2.09 9.25
CA ASP A 994 39.23 -0.76 9.73
C ASP A 994 39.36 0.20 8.54
N GLY A 995 38.97 1.46 8.71
CA GLY A 995 38.95 2.47 7.64
C GLY A 995 38.23 3.76 8.03
N TRP A 996 37.69 4.48 7.04
CA TRP A 996 37.00 5.76 7.24
C TRP A 996 35.80 5.91 6.32
N LEU A 997 34.64 6.24 6.89
CA LEU A 997 33.55 6.85 6.14
C LEU A 997 33.93 8.32 5.89
N GLN A 998 33.96 8.71 4.61
CA GLN A 998 34.30 10.06 4.17
C GLN A 998 33.12 10.67 3.42
N VAL A 999 32.71 11.88 3.81
CA VAL A 999 31.67 12.66 3.13
C VAL A 999 32.23 14.04 2.79
N ARG A 1000 32.35 14.35 1.50
CA ARG A 1000 32.88 15.63 1.01
C ARG A 1000 31.74 16.52 0.51
N ASN A 1001 31.78 17.81 0.86
CA ASN A 1001 30.89 18.87 0.38
C ASN A 1001 31.73 20.07 -0.08
N GLY A 1002 32.01 20.14 -1.39
CA GLY A 1002 33.04 21.04 -1.92
C GLY A 1002 34.40 20.79 -1.26
N GLU A 1003 34.96 21.82 -0.63
CA GLU A 1003 36.22 21.74 0.14
C GLU A 1003 36.06 21.12 1.53
N ARG A 1004 34.84 21.07 2.09
CA ARG A 1004 34.61 20.54 3.43
C ARG A 1004 34.61 19.01 3.41
N LEU A 1005 35.37 18.40 4.32
CA LEU A 1005 35.42 16.96 4.52
C LEU A 1005 34.92 16.61 5.92
N TYR A 1006 33.85 15.81 5.99
CA TYR A 1006 33.38 15.15 7.20
C TYR A 1006 33.90 13.71 7.19
N VAL A 1007 34.42 13.24 8.33
CA VAL A 1007 34.90 11.86 8.47
C VAL A 1007 34.29 11.19 9.68
N GLN A 1008 34.11 9.87 9.60
CA GLN A 1008 33.80 9.01 10.73
C GLN A 1008 34.72 7.78 10.66
N PRO A 1009 35.44 7.44 11.75
CA PRO A 1009 36.27 6.24 11.76
C PRO A 1009 35.39 4.98 11.68
N ILE A 1010 35.86 4.01 10.90
CA ILE A 1010 35.33 2.64 10.88
C ILE A 1010 36.37 1.82 11.64
N THR A 1011 36.06 1.43 12.88
CA THR A 1011 37.00 0.70 13.74
C THR A 1011 36.47 -0.68 14.10
N ARG A 1012 37.28 -1.70 13.87
CA ARG A 1012 37.03 -3.12 14.15
C ARG A 1012 35.64 -3.61 13.70
N ASN A 1013 35.15 -3.09 12.57
CA ASN A 1013 33.81 -3.38 12.05
C ASN A 1013 33.70 -4.87 11.68
N MET A 1014 32.55 -5.49 11.96
CA MET A 1014 32.29 -6.91 11.71
C MET A 1014 31.04 -7.09 10.84
N PRO A 1015 30.82 -8.26 10.21
CA PRO A 1015 29.53 -8.59 9.59
C PRO A 1015 28.35 -8.42 10.56
N ALA A 1016 27.28 -7.78 10.11
CA ALA A 1016 26.06 -7.63 10.90
C ALA A 1016 25.26 -8.94 10.91
N GLN A 1017 24.91 -9.41 12.11
CA GLN A 1017 24.11 -10.63 12.26
C GLN A 1017 22.68 -10.41 11.76
N GLY A 1018 22.13 -11.39 11.02
CA GLY A 1018 20.74 -11.37 10.55
C GLY A 1018 20.45 -10.43 9.37
N LEU A 1019 21.46 -9.77 8.78
CA LEU A 1019 21.33 -9.03 7.52
C LEU A 1019 21.97 -9.81 6.36
N ALA A 1020 21.21 -10.03 5.29
CA ALA A 1020 21.69 -10.60 4.04
C ALA A 1020 21.62 -9.58 2.90
N ILE A 1021 22.55 -9.68 1.94
CA ILE A 1021 22.51 -8.92 0.68
C ILE A 1021 21.78 -9.79 -0.35
N VAL A 1022 20.72 -9.27 -0.97
CA VAL A 1022 19.85 -10.04 -1.85
C VAL A 1022 20.58 -10.50 -3.11
N GLY A 1023 20.70 -11.82 -3.28
CA GLY A 1023 21.34 -12.45 -4.43
C GLY A 1023 22.87 -12.56 -4.35
N ASP A 1024 23.50 -11.96 -3.35
CA ASP A 1024 24.96 -12.07 -3.13
C ASP A 1024 25.26 -13.28 -2.22
N LYS A 1025 26.23 -14.10 -2.63
CA LYS A 1025 26.71 -15.28 -1.89
C LYS A 1025 28.20 -15.18 -1.52
N LEU A 1026 28.82 -14.03 -1.81
CA LEU A 1026 30.22 -13.73 -1.55
C LEU A 1026 30.37 -12.65 -0.49
N HIS A 1027 29.39 -11.75 -0.32
CA HIS A 1027 29.45 -10.64 0.62
C HIS A 1027 28.29 -10.54 1.61
N SER A 1028 28.59 -10.01 2.79
CA SER A 1028 27.63 -9.63 3.84
C SER A 1028 27.78 -8.15 4.18
N ALA A 1029 26.71 -7.56 4.72
CA ALA A 1029 26.73 -6.17 5.15
C ALA A 1029 27.32 -6.06 6.57
N GLY A 1030 28.22 -5.10 6.78
CA GLY A 1030 28.82 -4.81 8.08
C GLY A 1030 27.86 -4.16 9.08
N LEU A 1031 28.34 -4.05 10.32
CA LEU A 1031 27.75 -3.20 11.34
C LEU A 1031 27.65 -1.75 10.84
N LYS A 1032 26.61 -1.05 11.29
CA LYS A 1032 26.30 0.33 10.88
C LYS A 1032 27.34 1.28 11.45
N VAL A 1033 27.76 2.25 10.65
CA VAL A 1033 28.59 3.40 11.05
C VAL A 1033 27.88 4.64 10.51
N GLU A 1034 27.71 5.67 11.33
CA GLU A 1034 26.84 6.80 11.02
C GLU A 1034 27.56 8.14 11.09
N ARG A 1035 27.11 9.10 10.28
CA ARG A 1035 27.60 10.48 10.33
C ARG A 1035 26.45 11.47 10.17
N ASP A 1036 26.20 12.22 11.23
CA ASP A 1036 25.39 13.44 11.20
C ASP A 1036 26.15 14.57 10.48
N ILE A 1037 25.42 15.32 9.64
CA ILE A 1037 25.91 16.49 8.91
C ILE A 1037 24.80 17.55 8.85
N ASP A 1038 25.05 18.73 9.41
CA ASP A 1038 24.22 19.91 9.23
C ASP A 1038 24.59 20.65 7.93
N LEU A 1039 23.66 20.68 6.97
CA LEU A 1039 23.78 21.48 5.75
C LEU A 1039 23.08 22.82 5.95
N GLY A 1040 23.80 23.92 5.66
CA GLY A 1040 23.23 25.27 5.67
C GLY A 1040 22.28 25.55 4.49
N PRO A 1041 21.81 26.80 4.35
CA PRO A 1041 21.01 27.24 3.20
C PRO A 1041 21.65 26.93 1.84
N GLY A 1042 20.83 26.88 0.78
CA GLY A 1042 21.27 26.63 -0.59
C GLY A 1042 21.41 25.16 -1.00
N LEU A 1043 22.02 24.96 -2.17
CA LEU A 1043 22.19 23.65 -2.82
C LEU A 1043 23.57 23.06 -2.49
N HIS A 1044 23.60 21.82 -2.01
CA HIS A 1044 24.81 21.07 -1.66
C HIS A 1044 24.97 19.87 -2.58
N GLU A 1045 26.21 19.59 -3.00
CA GLU A 1045 26.57 18.39 -3.75
C GLU A 1045 27.61 17.60 -2.92
N LEU A 1046 27.23 16.40 -2.50
CA LEU A 1046 28.01 15.55 -1.58
C LEU A 1046 28.60 14.35 -2.30
N GLN A 1047 29.76 13.88 -1.85
CA GLN A 1047 30.36 12.61 -2.25
C GLN A 1047 30.64 11.75 -1.01
N VAL A 1048 30.04 10.56 -0.94
CA VAL A 1048 30.20 9.57 0.15
C VAL A 1048 31.06 8.40 -0.32
N SER A 1049 32.11 8.05 0.43
CA SER A 1049 33.01 6.93 0.12
C SER A 1049 33.64 6.30 1.36
N GLY A 1050 34.18 5.08 1.22
CA GLY A 1050 34.97 4.41 2.27
C GLY A 1050 36.49 4.49 2.08
N GLY A 1051 36.96 5.40 1.21
CA GLY A 1051 38.34 5.42 0.73
C GLY A 1051 38.65 4.16 -0.09
N SER A 1052 39.28 3.18 0.55
CA SER A 1052 39.57 1.85 0.00
C SER A 1052 38.51 0.78 0.33
N LEU A 1053 37.57 1.07 1.22
CA LEU A 1053 36.47 0.17 1.56
C LEU A 1053 35.25 0.41 0.66
N ASP A 1054 34.69 -0.67 0.13
CA ASP A 1054 33.34 -0.67 -0.45
C ASP A 1054 32.30 -0.51 0.67
N LEU A 1055 31.35 0.41 0.47
CA LEU A 1055 30.30 0.72 1.44
C LEU A 1055 28.90 0.54 0.83
N LEU A 1056 27.96 0.08 1.65
CA LEU A 1056 26.53 0.21 1.42
C LEU A 1056 26.03 1.43 2.19
N VAL A 1057 25.49 2.43 1.47
CA VAL A 1057 25.15 3.75 1.98
C VAL A 1057 23.63 3.96 1.99
N ARG A 1058 23.10 4.56 3.06
CA ARG A 1058 21.75 5.13 3.12
C ARG A 1058 21.83 6.60 3.53
N VAL A 1059 20.84 7.37 3.12
CA VAL A 1059 20.75 8.81 3.38
C VAL A 1059 19.38 9.09 3.95
N ASN A 1060 19.33 9.67 5.14
CA ASN A 1060 18.11 10.14 5.76
C ASN A 1060 18.21 11.65 6.05
N ALA A 1061 17.08 12.35 6.08
CA ALA A 1061 17.00 13.77 6.41
C ALA A 1061 16.07 14.01 7.60
N TYR A 1062 16.41 14.97 8.45
CA TYR A 1062 15.56 15.40 9.55
C TYR A 1062 14.46 16.34 9.04
N ARG A 1063 13.29 15.77 8.76
CA ARG A 1063 12.09 16.46 8.28
C ARG A 1063 11.15 16.82 9.44
N PRO A 1064 10.41 17.94 9.39
CA PRO A 1064 9.38 18.25 10.38
C PRO A 1064 8.35 17.13 10.55
N ALA A 1065 7.97 16.81 11.78
CA ALA A 1065 7.02 15.73 12.07
C ALA A 1065 5.59 16.05 11.62
N LEU A 1066 5.08 17.23 11.97
CA LEU A 1066 3.77 17.69 11.52
C LEU A 1066 3.97 18.60 10.29
N GLY A 1067 3.10 18.42 9.30
CA GLY A 1067 3.30 18.93 7.95
C GLY A 1067 2.98 20.41 7.77
N CYS A 1068 3.68 21.33 8.45
CA CYS A 1068 3.76 22.71 7.97
C CYS A 1068 4.51 22.71 6.61
N ARG A 1069 3.78 22.56 5.50
CA ARG A 1069 4.29 22.73 4.12
C ARG A 1069 3.31 23.52 3.22
N PRO A 1070 2.89 24.75 3.61
CA PRO A 1070 2.17 25.64 2.70
C PRO A 1070 3.02 25.96 1.45
N ALA A 1071 4.32 26.22 1.64
CA ALA A 1071 5.27 26.38 0.55
C ALA A 1071 5.78 25.03 0.00
N ALA A 1072 5.97 24.94 -1.31
CA ALA A 1072 6.56 23.78 -1.96
C ALA A 1072 8.03 23.56 -1.54
N THR A 1073 8.46 22.31 -1.40
CA THR A 1073 9.86 21.99 -1.12
C THR A 1073 10.73 22.25 -2.35
N HIS A 1074 11.88 22.89 -2.17
CA HIS A 1074 12.76 23.31 -3.28
C HIS A 1074 13.56 22.14 -3.90
N HIS A 1075 12.88 21.17 -4.54
CA HIS A 1075 13.51 20.02 -5.19
C HIS A 1075 14.40 20.49 -6.38
N PRO A 1076 15.67 20.06 -6.49
CA PRO A 1076 16.55 20.43 -7.61
C PRO A 1076 16.04 20.08 -9.02
N GLY A 1077 15.03 19.21 -9.14
CA GLY A 1077 14.34 18.91 -10.41
C GLY A 1077 13.23 19.90 -10.82
N ASN A 1078 12.99 20.98 -10.06
CA ASN A 1078 11.89 21.91 -10.32
C ASN A 1078 12.13 22.77 -11.60
N PRO A 1079 11.32 22.65 -12.67
CA PRO A 1079 11.55 23.32 -13.95
C PRO A 1079 11.35 24.85 -13.89
N PHE A 1080 10.69 25.39 -12.86
CA PHE A 1080 10.57 26.84 -12.62
C PHE A 1080 11.92 27.53 -12.37
N SER A 1081 13.01 26.76 -12.19
CA SER A 1081 14.37 27.28 -12.17
C SER A 1081 14.92 27.72 -13.54
N ARG A 1082 14.36 27.25 -14.67
CA ARG A 1082 14.90 27.56 -16.02
C ARG A 1082 13.90 27.81 -17.16
N SER A 1083 12.64 27.37 -17.11
CA SER A 1083 11.71 27.56 -18.26
C SER A 1083 10.26 27.77 -17.86
N GLY A 1084 9.71 28.95 -18.14
CA GLY A 1084 8.32 29.31 -17.85
C GLY A 1084 7.34 28.94 -18.97
N ARG A 1085 6.85 27.70 -18.98
CA ARG A 1085 5.61 27.30 -19.67
C ARG A 1085 4.79 26.40 -18.74
N PRO A 1086 3.50 26.71 -18.49
CA PRO A 1086 2.57 25.74 -17.91
C PRO A 1086 2.32 24.60 -18.91
N LEU A 1087 1.99 23.41 -18.39
CA LEU A 1087 1.26 22.42 -19.18
C LEU A 1087 -0.16 22.93 -19.41
N SER A 1088 -0.67 22.79 -20.62
CA SER A 1088 -2.03 23.20 -20.98
C SER A 1088 -3.05 22.21 -20.44
N GLY A 1089 -3.68 22.53 -19.31
CA GLY A 1089 -4.87 21.81 -18.85
C GLY A 1089 -6.02 22.01 -19.85
N GLY A 1090 -6.61 20.92 -20.32
CA GLY A 1090 -7.85 20.97 -21.11
C GLY A 1090 -8.99 21.57 -20.28
N SER A 1091 -9.79 22.45 -20.87
CA SER A 1091 -10.81 23.22 -20.16
C SER A 1091 -12.06 22.39 -19.83
N ALA A 1092 -12.02 21.68 -18.70
CA ALA A 1092 -13.18 20.99 -18.12
C ALA A 1092 -14.16 21.98 -17.43
N THR A 1093 -14.69 22.95 -18.18
CA THR A 1093 -15.56 24.02 -17.64
C THR A 1093 -16.81 24.24 -18.50
N ASP A 1094 -17.77 23.30 -18.40
CA ASP A 1094 -19.22 23.65 -18.40
C ASP A 1094 -20.10 22.44 -18.03
N GLN A 1095 -20.25 22.15 -16.73
CA GLN A 1095 -21.36 21.29 -16.25
C GLN A 1095 -21.80 21.46 -14.78
N HIS A 1096 -21.38 22.52 -14.07
CA HIS A 1096 -21.77 22.76 -12.67
C HIS A 1096 -22.20 24.22 -12.37
N ARG A 1097 -23.37 24.62 -12.91
CA ARG A 1097 -24.14 25.79 -12.39
C ARG A 1097 -25.65 25.54 -12.38
N ALA A 1098 -26.13 24.90 -11.31
CA ALA A 1098 -27.53 24.92 -10.88
C ALA A 1098 -27.60 24.80 -9.35
N CYS A 1099 -28.72 25.18 -8.74
CA CYS A 1099 -29.05 24.97 -7.32
C CYS A 1099 -28.19 25.73 -6.26
N SER A 1100 -28.02 27.05 -6.41
CA SER A 1100 -27.69 27.95 -5.29
C SER A 1100 -28.85 28.91 -4.99
N GLY A 1101 -29.91 28.39 -4.36
CA GLY A 1101 -31.14 29.15 -4.08
C GLY A 1101 -31.38 29.40 -2.59
N GLN A 1102 -30.81 30.45 -2.03
CA GLN A 1102 -31.19 30.96 -0.71
C GLN A 1102 -31.95 32.29 -0.83
N ARG A 1103 -33.02 32.43 -0.03
CA ARG A 1103 -33.82 33.65 0.05
C ARG A 1103 -33.25 34.57 1.14
N ALA A 1104 -33.07 35.84 0.80
CA ALA A 1104 -33.04 36.94 1.76
C ALA A 1104 -34.02 38.02 1.26
N HIS A 1105 -34.86 38.56 2.15
CA HIS A 1105 -35.83 39.61 1.80
C HIS A 1105 -35.17 41.01 1.87
N PRO A 1106 -35.78 42.05 1.23
CA PRO A 1106 -35.03 43.19 0.73
C PRO A 1106 -34.93 44.37 1.69
N GLN A 1107 -33.99 45.27 1.38
CA GLN A 1107 -34.13 46.69 1.65
C GLN A 1107 -34.13 47.47 0.32
N SER A 1108 -34.84 48.58 0.29
CA SER A 1108 -35.05 49.42 -0.88
C SER A 1108 -34.07 50.60 -0.92
N PHE A 1109 -33.74 51.12 -2.11
CA PHE A 1109 -34.15 52.47 -2.54
C PHE A 1109 -33.87 52.75 -4.03
N GLN A 1110 -34.17 53.98 -4.47
CA GLN A 1110 -34.28 54.44 -5.87
C GLN A 1110 -32.92 54.87 -6.47
N GLY A 1111 -32.74 54.82 -7.81
CA GLY A 1111 -31.50 55.27 -8.47
C GLY A 1111 -31.53 55.38 -10.01
N ARG A 1112 -31.90 56.56 -10.52
CA ARG A 1112 -32.12 56.96 -11.94
C ARG A 1112 -30.97 56.80 -12.97
N GLN A 1113 -31.38 56.49 -14.21
CA GLN A 1113 -31.00 57.11 -15.52
C GLN A 1113 -29.65 56.86 -16.24
N GLY A 1114 -29.68 57.03 -17.58
CA GLY A 1114 -28.59 56.85 -18.55
C GLY A 1114 -28.62 55.45 -19.22
N GLY A 1115 -28.67 55.23 -20.54
CA GLY A 1115 -28.36 56.09 -21.71
C GLY A 1115 -27.01 55.65 -22.32
N THR A 1116 -26.84 55.34 -23.62
CA THR A 1116 -27.71 55.48 -24.81
C THR A 1116 -27.42 54.41 -25.89
N ALA A 1117 -28.40 54.12 -26.75
CA ALA A 1117 -28.24 53.43 -28.06
C ALA A 1117 -27.93 54.49 -29.17
N PRO A 1118 -28.07 54.29 -30.52
CA PRO A 1118 -28.50 53.13 -31.35
C PRO A 1118 -27.46 52.84 -32.49
N ALA A 1119 -27.69 52.29 -33.71
CA ALA A 1119 -28.88 51.84 -34.47
C ALA A 1119 -28.53 50.86 -35.63
N SER A 1120 -29.49 50.01 -36.02
CA SER A 1120 -29.75 49.51 -37.40
C SER A 1120 -28.69 48.59 -38.08
N ILE A 1121 -28.97 47.80 -39.14
CA ILE A 1121 -30.03 47.83 -40.19
C ILE A 1121 -30.70 46.44 -40.41
N TYR A 1122 -32.00 46.44 -40.79
CA TYR A 1122 -32.85 45.32 -41.24
C TYR A 1122 -32.96 45.30 -42.79
N PRO A 1123 -33.17 44.16 -43.50
CA PRO A 1123 -34.51 43.53 -43.70
C PRO A 1123 -34.50 41.97 -43.68
N ALA A 1124 -35.49 41.24 -43.14
CA ALA A 1124 -36.91 41.02 -43.52
C ALA A 1124 -37.15 39.83 -44.51
N GLY A 1125 -38.14 38.96 -44.24
CA GLY A 1125 -38.45 37.79 -45.08
C GLY A 1125 -39.28 36.65 -44.43
N THR A 1126 -40.56 36.91 -44.11
CA THR A 1126 -41.61 35.88 -43.82
C THR A 1126 -42.12 35.23 -45.13
N PRO A 1127 -42.91 34.11 -45.16
CA PRO A 1127 -44.01 33.78 -44.21
C PRO A 1127 -44.31 32.27 -43.89
N GLU A 1128 -45.18 32.06 -42.88
CA GLU A 1128 -46.28 31.05 -42.76
C GLU A 1128 -46.02 29.51 -43.00
N ARG A 1129 -46.76 28.52 -42.44
CA ARG A 1129 -48.16 28.42 -41.97
C ARG A 1129 -48.36 27.52 -40.72
N TYR A 1130 -49.44 27.81 -39.97
CA TYR A 1130 -50.44 26.93 -39.30
C TYR A 1130 -50.06 25.50 -38.79
N SER A 1131 -50.60 24.97 -37.68
CA SER A 1131 -51.39 25.53 -36.54
C SER A 1131 -51.70 24.45 -35.48
N ALA A 1132 -52.16 24.86 -34.27
CA ALA A 1132 -53.26 24.29 -33.43
C ALA A 1132 -53.62 22.76 -33.50
N THR A 1133 -53.98 22.03 -32.43
CA THR A 1133 -54.35 22.34 -31.02
C THR A 1133 -54.35 21.00 -30.23
N ASN A 1134 -53.81 20.91 -29.01
CA ASN A 1134 -54.49 21.05 -27.69
C ASN A 1134 -55.32 19.78 -27.27
N PRO A 1135 -55.90 19.63 -26.05
CA PRO A 1135 -55.43 18.57 -25.14
C PRO A 1135 -56.57 17.69 -24.54
N LEU A 1136 -56.22 16.74 -23.66
CA LEU A 1136 -56.78 16.58 -22.30
C LEU A 1136 -56.22 15.35 -21.55
N ALA A 1137 -56.51 15.27 -20.25
CA ALA A 1137 -56.17 14.13 -19.38
C ALA A 1137 -57.43 13.37 -18.92
N GLY A 1138 -57.28 12.09 -18.59
CA GLY A 1138 -58.37 11.27 -18.04
C GLY A 1138 -57.86 9.89 -17.58
N ILE A 1139 -58.07 9.57 -16.30
CA ILE A 1139 -57.76 8.28 -15.66
C ILE A 1139 -59.08 7.52 -15.48
N LEU A 1140 -59.10 6.18 -15.62
CA LEU A 1140 -59.87 5.26 -14.76
C LEU A 1140 -59.66 3.75 -15.09
N THR A 1141 -59.07 3.04 -14.12
CA THR A 1141 -59.37 1.66 -13.64
C THR A 1141 -59.51 0.43 -14.56
N GLN A 1142 -59.03 -0.70 -14.00
CA GLN A 1142 -59.20 -2.11 -14.38
C GLN A 1142 -58.48 -2.54 -15.68
N THR A 1143 -57.69 -3.63 -15.70
CA THR A 1143 -57.48 -4.71 -14.71
C THR A 1143 -56.00 -4.94 -14.46
#